data_AF-A0A7S1LCG0-F1
#
_entry.id   AF-A0A7S1LCG0-F1
#
_cell.length_a   1.000
_cell.length_b   1.000
_cell.length_c   1.000
_cell.angle_alpha   90.00
_cell.angle_beta   90.00
_cell.angle_gamma   90.00
#
_symmetry.space_group_name_H-M   'P 1'
#
loop_
_entity.id
_entity.type
_entity.pdbx_description
1 polymer ?
#
loop_
_entity_poly.entity_id
_entity_poly.type
_entity_poly.pdbx_seq_one_letter_code
_entity_poly.pdbx_strand_id
1 'polypeptide(L)'
;MKANVPVLPGSTLCRSLEEAHAFLKANESNLHWPLLIKAAFGGGGRGQKVVHKREEFDDGFGRCSQEALLGFGDGGCFIEEFLVKARHIEVQVMGDGKGHCAHFFERDCSVQQRNQKVVEIAPARGMNPELRARICGAAVRLCEMCQYLNAGTVEFLVTGALSDPSARFVFLEMNPRIQVEHTITEEVTGVDLVQTQMRVAAGMGFEEISKLPPPAPRGWAIQARVSLLPGGAGLLAGYTEPAGPGIRIESGVAQGVMVPAEYDPMIIKVICSVEEGKSFDACIERVLGSLSGLGLQGIKVNKDMLARILTHGLFTGNDIFTSFLNDNPEVVTGKPAASAAGAFAAGQTVKVEAPFHGQVSEIKVKVGDKVKGRSAVVIINAMKMLNDVQAGASGVVKEVLVKAEEQVAEGQVLVVIEASGEQEADDEGDNILKPVKRERPARAAAAPGADDAAAQRRLASTWFVAEGLASPSEPSAPVIRSKVKKDDVFAKRLAHNNKLIENLHKWTAWAHGGGGAANVEAHKSQGKMLVRERISQIIDPGTEFMELTPLAAWGRYKNEVPSGGVVAGIGVVHGRECIFIGNDPTVKGGKVVGEGVRKYARAQEIAEMNKLPTIYLVDQGAVTGGASFKRQAIMSAKQIPQVACVLGKCTGQAAYIPAICDESVIVKGNGMVYVGNVAGAEEQDAGGAAMHTSKSGVVDHLAEDEGDAMQKVRTILEHLAGRRPKSELFGMAEPEEPLYDPDELLGILPEDTKIPFDVREVVARIVDGSRFHEFKPRYGATIVCGFAHIDGYPVGILGNNGMLFSESAIKATHFIQICGQRGIPLVFLHNITGFIIGTEYERGGITKDGAKMITAVSCVPVPKFCVVLAGSHGAGNYAMNGPAYDPRFTWLWPNAKISVMGGEQAAGVITYVKDRQRKREGLPPLSKEEVNAMKAPIVQAFEANSSAYHSTSAIFDDGIIDPRDTRKYLARGISVALNSPIVDGQYGIFRM
;
A
#
# COMPACT_ATOMS: atom_id res chain seq x y z
N MET A 1 35.79 -13.90 -18.51
CA MET A 1 36.59 -14.34 -19.69
C MET A 1 36.10 -13.77 -21.02
N LYS A 2 34.82 -13.89 -21.41
CA LYS A 2 34.33 -13.44 -22.74
C LYS A 2 34.47 -11.93 -23.04
N ALA A 3 34.28 -11.06 -22.04
CA ALA A 3 34.44 -9.59 -22.19
C ALA A 3 35.87 -9.07 -21.90
N ASN A 4 36.84 -9.96 -21.66
CA ASN A 4 38.18 -9.61 -21.17
C ASN A 4 38.16 -8.67 -19.94
N VAL A 5 37.34 -9.03 -18.95
CA VAL A 5 37.27 -8.38 -17.64
C VAL A 5 37.90 -9.32 -16.60
N PRO A 6 38.86 -8.86 -15.77
CA PRO A 6 39.45 -9.67 -14.71
C PRO A 6 38.39 -10.11 -13.70
N VAL A 7 38.42 -11.36 -13.26
CA VAL A 7 37.50 -11.92 -12.25
C VAL A 7 38.30 -12.60 -11.14
N LEU A 8 37.71 -12.74 -9.96
CA LEU A 8 38.29 -13.56 -8.91
C LEU A 8 38.33 -15.04 -9.33
N PRO A 9 39.41 -15.77 -9.00
CA PRO A 9 39.38 -17.22 -9.02
C PRO A 9 38.25 -17.71 -8.11
N GLY A 10 37.37 -18.55 -8.67
CA GLY A 10 36.23 -19.05 -7.93
C GLY A 10 35.61 -20.30 -8.54
N SER A 11 34.78 -20.97 -7.76
CA SER A 11 34.12 -22.22 -8.13
C SER A 11 32.88 -21.97 -8.97
N THR A 12 32.44 -23.01 -9.70
CA THR A 12 31.02 -23.12 -10.05
C THR A 12 30.20 -23.42 -8.78
N LEU A 13 28.87 -23.44 -8.90
CA LEU A 13 28.00 -23.74 -7.76
C LEU A 13 28.29 -25.13 -7.20
N CYS A 14 28.74 -25.19 -5.94
CA CYS A 14 28.98 -26.41 -5.19
C CYS A 14 27.76 -26.72 -4.30
N ARG A 15 27.13 -27.87 -4.49
CA ARG A 15 25.97 -28.32 -3.69
C ARG A 15 26.34 -29.27 -2.55
N SER A 16 27.59 -29.73 -2.51
CA SER A 16 28.09 -30.62 -1.47
C SER A 16 29.53 -30.27 -1.10
N LEU A 17 29.95 -30.71 0.10
CA LEU A 17 31.35 -30.63 0.52
C LEU A 17 32.28 -31.38 -0.44
N GLU A 18 31.83 -32.48 -1.02
CA GLU A 18 32.62 -33.27 -1.98
C GLU A 18 32.96 -32.45 -3.24
N GLU A 19 31.97 -31.75 -3.81
CA GLU A 19 32.18 -30.84 -4.94
C GLU A 19 33.10 -29.68 -4.58
N ALA A 20 32.95 -29.13 -3.37
CA ALA A 20 33.80 -28.05 -2.85
C ALA A 20 35.26 -28.49 -2.68
N HIS A 21 35.51 -29.68 -2.12
CA HIS A 21 36.86 -30.24 -1.99
C HIS A 21 37.48 -30.58 -3.34
N ALA A 22 36.69 -31.09 -4.30
CA ALA A 22 37.17 -31.35 -5.66
C ALA A 22 37.65 -30.05 -6.33
N PHE A 23 36.91 -28.94 -6.15
CA PHE A 23 37.33 -27.62 -6.61
C PHE A 23 38.62 -27.14 -5.93
N LEU A 24 38.72 -27.22 -4.59
CA LEU A 24 39.91 -26.81 -3.85
C LEU A 24 41.16 -27.58 -4.30
N LYS A 25 41.02 -28.90 -4.49
CA LYS A 25 42.12 -29.77 -4.95
C LYS A 25 42.54 -29.45 -6.39
N ALA A 26 41.59 -29.16 -7.27
CA ALA A 26 41.87 -28.83 -8.66
C ALA A 26 42.53 -27.45 -8.84
N ASN A 27 42.41 -26.55 -7.85
CA ASN A 27 42.86 -25.16 -7.93
C ASN A 27 43.86 -24.78 -6.83
N GLU A 28 44.51 -25.77 -6.20
CA GLU A 28 45.43 -25.56 -5.06
C GLU A 28 46.62 -24.65 -5.40
N SER A 29 47.05 -24.59 -6.66
CA SER A 29 48.13 -23.69 -7.11
C SER A 29 47.69 -22.26 -7.37
N ASN A 30 46.38 -22.00 -7.52
CA ASN A 30 45.82 -20.73 -8.00
C ASN A 30 44.89 -20.05 -6.98
N LEU A 31 44.57 -20.72 -5.87
CA LEU A 31 43.77 -20.18 -4.77
C LEU A 31 44.68 -19.85 -3.59
N HIS A 32 44.54 -18.64 -3.06
CA HIS A 32 45.24 -18.18 -1.87
C HIS A 32 44.23 -17.95 -0.74
N TRP A 33 44.57 -18.40 0.46
CA TRP A 33 43.78 -18.12 1.66
C TRP A 33 44.01 -16.67 2.12
N PRO A 34 42.98 -15.99 2.66
CA PRO A 34 41.63 -16.44 2.98
C PRO A 34 40.70 -16.66 1.76
N LEU A 35 39.67 -17.49 1.92
CA LEU A 35 38.62 -17.74 0.93
C LEU A 35 37.26 -17.19 1.41
N LEU A 36 36.39 -16.82 0.47
CA LEU A 36 35.03 -16.39 0.72
C LEU A 36 34.04 -17.44 0.19
N ILE A 37 33.20 -17.95 1.08
CA ILE A 37 32.09 -18.84 0.73
C ILE A 37 30.83 -17.98 0.62
N LYS A 38 30.10 -18.08 -0.50
CA LYS A 38 28.89 -17.30 -0.78
C LYS A 38 27.73 -18.22 -1.13
N ALA A 39 26.59 -18.09 -0.46
CA ALA A 39 25.36 -18.77 -0.84
C ALA A 39 24.87 -18.33 -2.24
N ALA A 40 24.37 -19.26 -3.05
CA ALA A 40 23.92 -18.96 -4.41
C ALA A 40 22.77 -17.95 -4.52
N PHE A 41 21.97 -17.82 -3.47
CA PHE A 41 20.77 -16.98 -3.42
C PHE A 41 20.81 -15.94 -2.28
N GLY A 42 21.97 -15.74 -1.65
CA GLY A 42 22.15 -14.76 -0.58
C GLY A 42 22.30 -13.33 -1.10
N GLY A 43 21.42 -12.41 -0.66
CA GLY A 43 21.52 -10.98 -0.93
C GLY A 43 21.89 -10.17 0.32
N GLY A 44 22.62 -9.06 0.14
CA GLY A 44 22.88 -8.07 1.21
C GLY A 44 23.80 -8.55 2.33
N GLY A 45 24.82 -9.38 2.03
CA GLY A 45 25.78 -9.89 3.00
C GLY A 45 25.33 -11.09 3.84
N ARG A 46 24.11 -11.62 3.59
CA ARG A 46 23.60 -12.86 4.22
C ARG A 46 24.12 -14.09 3.49
N GLY A 47 24.47 -15.16 4.23
CA GLY A 47 25.04 -16.37 3.66
C GLY A 47 26.41 -16.17 3.02
N GLN A 48 27.27 -15.33 3.62
CA GLN A 48 28.66 -15.20 3.22
C GLN A 48 29.59 -15.46 4.40
N LYS A 49 30.64 -16.26 4.21
CA LYS A 49 31.60 -16.61 5.26
C LYS A 49 33.03 -16.53 4.74
N VAL A 50 33.84 -15.69 5.37
CA VAL A 50 35.30 -15.70 5.17
C VAL A 50 35.89 -16.83 5.99
N VAL A 51 36.73 -17.64 5.35
CA VAL A 51 37.45 -18.77 5.94
C VAL A 51 38.93 -18.48 5.78
N HIS A 52 39.67 -18.41 6.88
CA HIS A 52 41.06 -17.96 6.86
C HIS A 52 42.06 -19.09 6.65
N LYS A 53 41.69 -20.33 7.01
CA LYS A 53 42.55 -21.50 6.91
C LYS A 53 41.79 -22.73 6.44
N ARG A 54 42.51 -23.71 5.93
CA ARG A 54 41.94 -24.92 5.35
C ARG A 54 41.15 -25.75 6.36
N GLU A 55 41.57 -25.76 7.62
CA GLU A 55 40.95 -26.53 8.69
C GLU A 55 39.55 -26.00 9.06
N GLU A 56 39.26 -24.75 8.73
CA GLU A 56 37.99 -24.06 9.02
C GLU A 56 36.98 -24.22 7.87
N PHE A 57 37.40 -24.81 6.74
CA PHE A 57 36.62 -24.80 5.50
C PHE A 57 35.33 -25.61 5.59
N ASP A 58 35.39 -26.83 6.12
CA ASP A 58 34.23 -27.74 6.16
C ASP A 58 33.12 -27.17 7.05
N ASP A 59 33.50 -26.61 8.20
CA ASP A 59 32.60 -25.91 9.13
C ASP A 59 32.04 -24.63 8.50
N GLY A 60 32.89 -23.85 7.83
CA GLY A 60 32.48 -22.64 7.11
C GLY A 60 31.47 -22.92 5.99
N PHE A 61 31.73 -23.95 5.17
CA PHE A 61 30.88 -24.37 4.07
C PHE A 61 29.57 -24.97 4.58
N GLY A 62 29.62 -25.84 5.59
CA GLY A 62 28.45 -26.44 6.20
C GLY A 62 27.48 -25.40 6.78
N ARG A 63 28.01 -24.41 7.51
CA ARG A 63 27.19 -23.31 8.04
C ARG A 63 26.60 -22.43 6.94
N CYS A 64 27.40 -22.06 5.95
CA CYS A 64 26.94 -21.23 4.83
C CYS A 64 25.84 -21.93 4.01
N SER A 65 25.99 -23.24 3.78
CA SER A 65 25.03 -24.08 3.07
C SER A 65 23.74 -24.30 3.85
N GLN A 66 23.82 -24.54 5.17
CA GLN A 66 22.64 -24.64 6.03
C GLN A 66 21.89 -23.32 6.15
N GLU A 67 22.59 -22.20 6.32
CA GLU A 67 21.98 -20.87 6.34
C GLU A 67 21.28 -20.58 5.00
N ALA A 68 21.90 -20.97 3.87
CA ALA A 68 21.30 -20.85 2.55
C ALA A 68 20.06 -21.75 2.38
N LEU A 69 20.10 -22.99 2.88
CA LEU A 69 18.98 -23.93 2.81
C LEU A 69 17.79 -23.44 3.64
N LEU A 70 18.04 -22.95 4.86
CA LEU A 70 17.01 -22.40 5.74
C LEU A 70 16.45 -21.07 5.23
N GLY A 71 17.30 -20.23 4.63
CA GLY A 71 16.91 -18.91 4.13
C GLY A 71 16.23 -18.93 2.76
N PHE A 72 16.68 -19.81 1.86
CA PHE A 72 16.36 -19.75 0.42
C PHE A 72 15.92 -21.09 -0.19
N GLY A 73 15.93 -22.18 0.58
CA GLY A 73 15.50 -23.51 0.11
C GLY A 73 16.51 -24.24 -0.79
N ASP A 74 17.68 -23.65 -1.05
CA ASP A 74 18.81 -24.26 -1.75
C ASP A 74 20.10 -24.00 -0.97
N GLY A 75 20.82 -25.08 -0.64
CA GLY A 75 22.07 -25.05 0.11
C GLY A 75 23.33 -24.84 -0.73
N GLY A 76 23.22 -24.55 -2.03
CA GLY A 76 24.38 -24.37 -2.89
C GLY A 76 25.23 -23.14 -2.54
N CYS A 77 26.55 -23.29 -2.60
CA CYS A 77 27.52 -22.23 -2.34
C CYS A 77 28.56 -22.09 -3.47
N PHE A 78 29.02 -20.85 -3.69
CA PHE A 78 30.22 -20.50 -4.47
C PHE A 78 31.40 -20.29 -3.53
N ILE A 79 32.60 -20.58 -4.01
CA ILE A 79 33.87 -20.38 -3.30
C ILE A 79 34.70 -19.40 -4.13
N GLU A 80 35.18 -18.32 -3.55
CA GLU A 80 35.98 -17.30 -4.24
C GLU A 80 37.22 -16.92 -3.39
N GLU A 81 38.28 -16.44 -4.05
CA GLU A 81 39.41 -15.78 -3.37
C GLU A 81 38.90 -14.55 -2.59
N PHE A 82 39.31 -14.38 -1.31
CA PHE A 82 39.00 -13.18 -0.53
C PHE A 82 40.14 -12.17 -0.57
N LEU A 83 39.89 -10.98 -1.10
CA LEU A 83 40.89 -9.91 -1.18
C LEU A 83 40.94 -9.10 0.12
N VAL A 84 42.08 -9.19 0.81
CA VAL A 84 42.40 -8.40 2.00
C VAL A 84 42.80 -6.99 1.59
N LYS A 85 42.33 -5.96 2.30
CA LYS A 85 42.59 -4.53 2.02
C LYS A 85 42.30 -4.14 0.55
N ALA A 86 41.05 -4.30 0.14
CA ALA A 86 40.57 -3.88 -1.17
C ALA A 86 39.78 -2.56 -1.08
N ARG A 87 39.87 -1.75 -2.14
CA ARG A 87 38.96 -0.63 -2.42
C ARG A 87 37.75 -1.14 -3.19
N HIS A 88 36.57 -0.67 -2.83
CA HIS A 88 35.35 -0.92 -3.62
C HIS A 88 35.15 0.26 -4.59
N ILE A 89 35.47 0.04 -5.86
CA ILE A 89 35.32 1.02 -6.93
C ILE A 89 34.15 0.63 -7.83
N GLU A 90 33.32 1.60 -8.16
CA GLU A 90 32.16 1.41 -9.01
C GLU A 90 32.23 2.28 -10.25
N VAL A 91 31.73 1.80 -11.40
CA VAL A 91 31.62 2.61 -12.61
C VAL A 91 30.16 2.79 -12.98
N GLN A 92 29.68 4.04 -13.02
CA GLN A 92 28.36 4.34 -13.59
C GLN A 92 28.41 4.10 -15.09
N VAL A 93 27.44 3.38 -15.62
CA VAL A 93 27.28 3.15 -17.05
C VAL A 93 25.87 3.48 -17.53
N MET A 94 25.75 3.79 -18.82
CA MET A 94 24.49 3.92 -19.55
C MET A 94 24.63 3.21 -20.90
N GLY A 95 23.81 2.20 -21.15
CA GLY A 95 23.83 1.43 -22.39
C GLY A 95 22.62 1.72 -23.28
N ASP A 96 22.79 1.61 -24.60
CA ASP A 96 21.73 1.86 -25.59
C ASP A 96 20.93 0.60 -25.97
N GLY A 97 21.27 -0.57 -25.42
CA GLY A 97 20.67 -1.86 -25.77
C GLY A 97 21.06 -2.39 -27.15
N LYS A 98 21.94 -1.71 -27.88
CA LYS A 98 22.39 -2.05 -29.24
C LYS A 98 23.89 -2.38 -29.31
N GLY A 99 24.51 -2.59 -28.15
CA GLY A 99 25.91 -2.96 -28.04
C GLY A 99 26.86 -1.77 -27.87
N HIS A 100 26.35 -0.58 -27.55
CA HIS A 100 27.18 0.57 -27.19
C HIS A 100 26.87 1.05 -25.77
N CYS A 101 27.91 1.52 -25.07
CA CYS A 101 27.79 1.96 -23.69
C CYS A 101 28.76 3.10 -23.37
N ALA A 102 28.31 4.08 -22.59
CA ALA A 102 29.15 5.14 -22.05
C ALA A 102 29.28 5.01 -20.52
N HIS A 103 30.42 5.41 -19.97
CA HIS A 103 30.60 5.52 -18.53
C HIS A 103 30.50 6.98 -18.06
N PHE A 104 30.02 7.18 -16.84
CA PHE A 104 29.86 8.49 -16.19
C PHE A 104 30.82 8.59 -15.00
N PHE A 105 32.06 8.15 -15.23
CA PHE A 105 33.13 8.02 -14.22
C PHE A 105 32.84 7.02 -13.09
N GLU A 106 33.80 6.94 -12.18
CA GLU A 106 33.82 6.01 -11.07
C GLU A 106 33.46 6.65 -9.72
N ARG A 107 33.02 5.81 -8.77
CA ARG A 107 32.84 6.15 -7.35
C ARG A 107 33.73 5.26 -6.49
N ASP A 108 34.16 5.78 -5.35
CA ASP A 108 34.78 5.01 -4.26
C ASP A 108 33.73 4.79 -3.15
N CYS A 109 33.32 3.54 -2.99
CA CYS A 109 32.35 3.08 -2.01
C CYS A 109 33.00 2.24 -0.92
N SER A 110 34.30 2.44 -0.64
CA SER A 110 35.06 1.59 0.29
C SER A 110 34.58 1.70 1.74
N VAL A 111 34.00 2.84 2.16
CA VAL A 111 33.51 2.99 3.54
C VAL A 111 32.17 2.27 3.73
N GLN A 112 32.25 1.06 4.27
CA GLN A 112 31.12 0.17 4.46
C GLN A 112 31.11 -0.41 5.88
N GLN A 113 29.92 -0.67 6.42
CA GLN A 113 29.72 -1.38 7.67
C GLN A 113 29.00 -2.70 7.37
N ARG A 114 29.63 -3.85 7.66
CA ARG A 114 29.06 -5.18 7.36
C ARG A 114 28.55 -5.30 5.91
N ASN A 115 29.35 -4.83 4.95
CA ASN A 115 29.03 -4.78 3.51
C ASN A 115 27.87 -3.83 3.11
N GLN A 116 27.40 -2.98 4.02
CA GLN A 116 26.48 -1.89 3.72
C GLN A 116 27.25 -0.59 3.52
N LYS A 117 27.09 0.10 2.39
CA LYS A 117 27.76 1.38 2.11
C LYS A 117 27.25 2.48 3.03
N VAL A 118 28.17 3.32 3.51
CA VAL A 118 27.88 4.37 4.51
C VAL A 118 28.28 5.76 4.00
N VAL A 119 29.47 5.87 3.40
CA VAL A 119 29.98 7.10 2.78
C VAL A 119 30.53 6.75 1.40
N GLU A 120 30.11 7.50 0.39
CA GLU A 120 30.55 7.34 -1.00
C GLU A 120 31.19 8.62 -1.52
N ILE A 121 32.21 8.46 -2.38
CA ILE A 121 33.01 9.57 -2.93
C ILE A 121 33.01 9.49 -4.46
N ALA A 122 32.85 10.62 -5.14
CA ALA A 122 33.05 10.75 -6.58
C ALA A 122 33.93 11.97 -6.93
N PRO A 123 34.87 11.85 -7.87
CA PRO A 123 35.47 10.60 -8.37
C PRO A 123 36.34 9.92 -7.29
N ALA A 124 36.89 8.73 -7.58
CA ALA A 124 37.77 8.04 -6.62
C ALA A 124 39.06 8.83 -6.37
N ARG A 125 39.34 9.15 -5.11
CA ARG A 125 40.43 10.04 -4.72
C ARG A 125 41.80 9.42 -5.00
N GLY A 126 42.66 10.18 -5.68
CA GLY A 126 44.04 9.78 -5.96
C GLY A 126 44.21 8.66 -6.98
N MET A 127 43.14 8.29 -7.70
CA MET A 127 43.21 7.25 -8.72
C MET A 127 43.97 7.73 -9.97
N ASN A 128 44.98 6.94 -10.35
CA ASN A 128 45.79 7.14 -11.53
C ASN A 128 44.90 7.17 -12.81
N PRO A 129 45.11 8.10 -13.74
CA PRO A 129 44.34 8.17 -14.98
C PRO A 129 44.36 6.88 -15.82
N GLU A 130 45.49 6.17 -15.88
CA GLU A 130 45.61 4.91 -16.61
C GLU A 130 44.82 3.78 -15.94
N LEU A 131 44.87 3.72 -14.60
CA LEU A 131 44.06 2.78 -13.83
C LEU A 131 42.56 3.06 -14.03
N ARG A 132 42.15 4.33 -13.98
CA ARG A 132 40.78 4.77 -14.26
C ARG A 132 40.32 4.32 -15.65
N ALA A 133 41.13 4.59 -16.68
CA ALA A 133 40.82 4.17 -18.05
C ALA A 133 40.67 2.65 -18.19
N ARG A 134 41.52 1.87 -17.50
CA ARG A 134 41.43 0.41 -17.48
C ARG A 134 40.14 -0.10 -16.83
N ILE A 135 39.76 0.47 -15.68
CA ILE A 135 38.55 0.07 -14.94
C ILE A 135 37.28 0.50 -15.68
N CYS A 136 37.17 1.78 -16.08
CA CYS A 136 36.02 2.27 -16.83
C CYS A 136 35.88 1.57 -18.19
N GLY A 137 36.98 1.33 -18.90
CA GLY A 137 36.97 0.57 -20.14
C GLY A 137 36.55 -0.89 -19.95
N ALA A 138 36.90 -1.52 -18.83
CA ALA A 138 36.42 -2.87 -18.51
C ALA A 138 34.90 -2.89 -18.27
N ALA A 139 34.35 -1.88 -17.59
CA ALA A 139 32.91 -1.74 -17.38
C ALA A 139 32.15 -1.57 -18.71
N VAL A 140 32.63 -0.66 -19.58
CA VAL A 140 32.04 -0.44 -20.92
C VAL A 140 32.05 -1.72 -21.74
N ARG A 141 33.20 -2.40 -21.86
CA ARG A 141 33.29 -3.67 -22.62
C ARG A 141 32.34 -4.74 -22.10
N LEU A 142 32.15 -4.83 -20.78
CA LEU A 142 31.20 -5.78 -20.18
C LEU A 142 29.78 -5.47 -20.64
N CYS A 143 29.38 -4.19 -20.55
CA CYS A 143 28.05 -3.72 -20.92
C CYS A 143 27.78 -3.82 -22.43
N GLU A 144 28.76 -3.51 -23.28
CA GLU A 144 28.66 -3.70 -24.73
C GLU A 144 28.48 -5.17 -25.09
N MET A 145 29.26 -6.06 -24.48
CA MET A 145 29.17 -7.51 -24.71
C MET A 145 27.77 -8.06 -24.36
N CYS A 146 27.16 -7.60 -23.28
CA CYS A 146 25.81 -8.05 -22.90
C CYS A 146 24.68 -7.21 -23.53
N GLN A 147 25.00 -6.27 -24.43
CA GLN A 147 24.04 -5.34 -25.04
C GLN A 147 23.18 -4.64 -23.98
N TYR A 148 23.85 -4.15 -22.94
CA TYR A 148 23.19 -3.56 -21.79
C TYR A 148 22.33 -2.37 -22.21
N LEU A 149 21.13 -2.27 -21.63
CA LEU A 149 20.19 -1.18 -21.86
C LEU A 149 20.00 -0.40 -20.57
N ASN A 150 19.97 0.93 -20.67
CA ASN A 150 19.71 1.86 -19.58
C ASN A 150 20.87 2.00 -18.58
N ALA A 151 20.64 2.61 -17.41
CA ALA A 151 21.66 2.82 -16.39
C ALA A 151 21.98 1.53 -15.64
N GLY A 152 23.22 1.39 -15.22
CA GLY A 152 23.66 0.34 -14.31
C GLY A 152 25.00 0.70 -13.68
N THR A 153 25.48 -0.17 -12.79
CA THR A 153 26.78 0.02 -12.17
C THR A 153 27.59 -1.27 -12.17
N VAL A 154 28.80 -1.20 -12.71
CA VAL A 154 29.77 -2.29 -12.65
C VAL A 154 30.66 -2.06 -11.43
N GLU A 155 30.69 -3.03 -10.52
CA GLU A 155 31.46 -2.98 -9.27
C GLU A 155 32.78 -3.74 -9.41
N PHE A 156 33.85 -3.18 -8.85
CA PHE A 156 35.19 -3.74 -8.85
C PHE A 156 35.82 -3.68 -7.46
N LEU A 157 36.67 -4.66 -7.17
CA LEU A 157 37.62 -4.60 -6.06
C LEU A 157 39.00 -4.25 -6.61
N VAL A 158 39.65 -3.23 -6.05
CA VAL A 158 41.00 -2.81 -6.41
C VAL A 158 41.95 -3.07 -5.25
N THR A 159 43.07 -3.75 -5.49
CA THR A 159 44.13 -4.00 -4.51
C THR A 159 45.42 -3.31 -4.93
N GLY A 160 46.16 -2.82 -3.93
CA GLY A 160 47.30 -1.92 -4.13
C GLY A 160 46.90 -0.45 -4.07
N ALA A 161 47.87 0.45 -4.30
CA ALA A 161 47.64 1.88 -4.24
C ALA A 161 46.86 2.37 -5.47
N LEU A 162 45.82 3.19 -5.28
CA LEU A 162 45.06 3.76 -6.40
C LEU A 162 45.93 4.66 -7.33
N SER A 163 47.04 5.16 -6.82
CA SER A 163 48.03 5.95 -7.58
C SER A 163 48.90 5.10 -8.52
N ASP A 164 48.92 3.79 -8.33
CA ASP A 164 49.68 2.85 -9.18
C ASP A 164 48.87 2.53 -10.45
N PRO A 165 49.38 2.88 -11.65
CA PRO A 165 48.70 2.56 -12.91
C PRO A 165 48.56 1.06 -13.15
N SER A 166 49.38 0.23 -12.49
CA SER A 166 49.42 -1.23 -12.62
C SER A 166 48.59 -1.98 -11.58
N ALA A 167 47.94 -1.27 -10.64
CA ALA A 167 47.14 -1.88 -9.57
C ALA A 167 46.17 -2.95 -10.10
N ARG A 168 46.05 -4.04 -9.32
CA ARG A 168 45.18 -5.17 -9.64
C ARG A 168 43.74 -4.76 -9.35
N PHE A 169 42.85 -4.98 -10.32
CA PHE A 169 41.41 -4.88 -10.10
C PHE A 169 40.71 -6.13 -10.61
N VAL A 170 39.59 -6.46 -9.98
CA VAL A 170 38.75 -7.61 -10.34
C VAL A 170 37.28 -7.19 -10.30
N PHE A 171 36.49 -7.73 -11.23
CA PHE A 171 35.05 -7.58 -11.26
C PHE A 171 34.44 -8.27 -10.04
N LEU A 172 33.51 -7.56 -9.38
CA LEU A 172 32.72 -8.05 -8.27
C LEU A 172 31.32 -8.45 -8.76
N GLU A 173 30.54 -7.47 -9.22
CA GLU A 173 29.20 -7.69 -9.76
C GLU A 173 28.76 -6.55 -10.69
N MET A 174 27.63 -6.73 -11.37
CA MET A 174 26.94 -5.68 -12.12
C MET A 174 25.56 -5.50 -11.51
N ASN A 175 25.24 -4.29 -11.07
CA ASN A 175 23.93 -3.90 -10.56
C ASN A 175 23.09 -3.33 -11.71
N PRO A 176 22.09 -4.06 -12.25
CA PRO A 176 21.34 -3.65 -13.42
C PRO A 176 20.20 -2.68 -13.09
N ARG A 177 20.53 -1.63 -12.34
CA ARG A 177 19.60 -0.65 -11.78
C ARG A 177 20.31 0.66 -11.47
N ILE A 178 19.54 1.73 -11.31
CA ILE A 178 20.05 2.93 -10.65
C ILE A 178 20.45 2.59 -9.22
N GLN A 179 21.62 3.05 -8.79
CA GLN A 179 22.09 2.87 -7.42
C GLN A 179 21.76 4.10 -6.56
N VAL A 180 21.78 3.94 -5.24
CA VAL A 180 21.37 4.98 -4.28
C VAL A 180 22.30 6.19 -4.38
N GLU A 181 23.59 5.93 -4.60
CA GLU A 181 24.72 6.83 -4.76
C GLU A 181 24.92 7.36 -6.20
N HIS A 182 23.93 7.21 -7.09
CA HIS A 182 23.97 7.86 -8.41
C HIS A 182 24.10 9.39 -8.28
N THR A 183 23.56 9.96 -7.20
CA THR A 183 23.55 11.39 -6.88
C THR A 183 24.93 12.04 -6.95
N ILE A 184 25.96 11.43 -6.38
CA ILE A 184 27.34 11.98 -6.44
C ILE A 184 27.94 11.89 -7.84
N THR A 185 27.44 10.98 -8.68
CA THR A 185 27.79 10.96 -10.11
C THR A 185 27.10 12.11 -10.84
N GLU A 186 25.84 12.40 -10.54
CA GLU A 186 25.13 13.56 -11.09
C GLU A 186 25.84 14.87 -10.71
N GLU A 187 26.29 15.01 -9.46
CA GLU A 187 26.98 16.22 -8.99
C GLU A 187 28.29 16.48 -9.74
N VAL A 188 29.09 15.43 -9.99
CA VAL A 188 30.39 15.61 -10.68
C VAL A 188 30.28 15.59 -12.21
N THR A 189 29.14 15.20 -12.77
CA THR A 189 28.92 15.21 -14.24
C THR A 189 28.01 16.35 -14.70
N GLY A 190 27.11 16.81 -13.83
CA GLY A 190 25.98 17.69 -14.18
C GLY A 190 24.89 16.98 -15.00
N VAL A 191 24.88 15.65 -15.04
CA VAL A 191 23.90 14.86 -15.79
C VAL A 191 22.85 14.32 -14.83
N ASP A 192 21.59 14.61 -15.10
CA ASP A 192 20.45 13.95 -14.45
C ASP A 192 20.34 12.52 -15.00
N LEU A 193 20.78 11.55 -14.20
CA LEU A 193 20.86 10.15 -14.61
C LEU A 193 19.46 9.56 -14.72
N VAL A 194 18.53 9.89 -13.83
CA VAL A 194 17.15 9.37 -13.86
C VAL A 194 16.40 9.88 -15.10
N GLN A 195 16.53 11.17 -15.42
CA GLN A 195 16.01 11.72 -16.67
C GLN A 195 16.67 11.06 -17.87
N THR A 196 17.98 10.82 -17.83
CA THR A 196 18.70 10.12 -18.90
C THR A 196 18.18 8.67 -19.06
N GLN A 197 17.92 7.96 -17.96
CA GLN A 197 17.29 6.63 -17.99
C GLN A 197 15.95 6.65 -18.73
N MET A 198 15.11 7.66 -18.46
CA MET A 198 13.83 7.84 -19.15
C MET A 198 14.02 8.13 -20.63
N ARG A 199 15.00 8.97 -21.00
CA ARG A 199 15.31 9.29 -22.41
C ARG A 199 15.84 8.07 -23.16
N VAL A 200 16.71 7.28 -22.55
CA VAL A 200 17.20 6.01 -23.12
C VAL A 200 16.06 5.00 -23.26
N ALA A 201 15.19 4.88 -22.25
CA ALA A 201 14.01 4.03 -22.34
C ALA A 201 13.04 4.49 -23.46
N ALA A 202 12.98 5.79 -23.74
CA ALA A 202 12.19 6.34 -24.82
C ALA A 202 12.85 6.13 -26.20
N GLY A 203 14.16 5.89 -26.28
CA GLY A 203 14.87 5.57 -27.52
C GLY A 203 16.10 6.42 -27.84
N MET A 204 16.55 7.26 -26.89
CA MET A 204 17.82 8.00 -27.01
C MET A 204 18.96 7.02 -27.34
N GLY A 205 19.67 7.30 -28.43
CA GLY A 205 20.75 6.45 -28.94
C GLY A 205 22.12 6.81 -28.37
N PHE A 206 23.11 5.97 -28.64
CA PHE A 206 24.48 6.14 -28.14
C PHE A 206 25.14 7.47 -28.53
N GLU A 207 24.84 8.04 -29.70
CA GLU A 207 25.40 9.34 -30.11
C GLU A 207 25.03 10.49 -29.17
N GLU A 208 23.87 10.41 -28.53
CA GLU A 208 23.44 11.37 -27.52
C GLU A 208 24.02 11.01 -26.16
N ILE A 209 23.93 9.73 -25.77
CA ILE A 209 24.43 9.22 -24.48
C ILE A 209 25.92 9.54 -24.31
N SER A 210 26.74 9.29 -25.33
CA SER A 210 28.20 9.48 -25.31
C SER A 210 28.62 10.94 -25.16
N LYS A 211 27.73 11.91 -25.42
CA LYS A 211 27.99 13.35 -25.30
C LYS A 211 27.56 13.94 -23.95
N LEU A 212 26.82 13.19 -23.14
CA LEU A 212 26.34 13.64 -21.83
C LEU A 212 27.46 13.79 -20.79
N PRO A 213 28.34 12.81 -20.56
CA PRO A 213 29.38 12.97 -19.54
C PRO A 213 30.39 14.04 -19.97
N PRO A 214 30.84 14.91 -19.05
CA PRO A 214 31.90 15.87 -19.35
C PRO A 214 33.24 15.15 -19.61
N PRO A 215 34.24 15.81 -20.22
CA PRO A 215 35.55 15.20 -20.47
C PRO A 215 36.32 14.86 -19.19
N ALA A 216 36.01 15.56 -18.08
CA ALA A 216 36.53 15.30 -16.75
C ALA A 216 35.46 15.62 -15.68
N PRO A 217 35.52 15.00 -14.48
CA PRO A 217 34.61 15.32 -13.37
C PRO A 217 34.74 16.78 -12.91
N ARG A 218 33.61 17.43 -12.60
CA ARG A 218 33.49 18.86 -12.25
C ARG A 218 33.82 19.19 -10.79
N GLY A 219 34.86 18.56 -10.24
CA GLY A 219 35.27 18.68 -8.83
C GLY A 219 35.02 17.40 -8.04
N TRP A 220 34.60 17.54 -6.78
CA TRP A 220 34.40 16.42 -5.84
C TRP A 220 32.98 16.40 -5.29
N ALA A 221 32.45 15.21 -5.05
CA ALA A 221 31.20 15.02 -4.34
C ALA A 221 31.33 13.89 -3.31
N ILE A 222 30.68 14.07 -2.16
CA ILE A 222 30.57 13.09 -1.09
C ILE A 222 29.10 12.91 -0.74
N GLN A 223 28.66 11.66 -0.64
CA GLN A 223 27.37 11.29 -0.07
C GLN A 223 27.59 10.63 1.28
N ALA A 224 26.80 11.05 2.27
CA ALA A 224 26.72 10.40 3.57
C ALA A 224 25.29 9.86 3.80
N ARG A 225 25.18 8.57 4.11
CA ARG A 225 23.90 7.89 4.37
C ARG A 225 23.50 8.05 5.83
N VAL A 226 22.50 8.90 6.08
CA VAL A 226 21.91 9.08 7.41
C VAL A 226 20.88 7.99 7.64
N SER A 227 21.19 7.12 8.58
CA SER A 227 20.41 5.93 8.91
C SER A 227 19.96 5.92 10.37
N LEU A 228 18.80 5.33 10.63
CA LEU A 228 18.32 5.03 11.97
C LEU A 228 19.30 4.11 12.71
N LEU A 229 19.57 4.45 13.98
CA LEU A 229 20.26 3.55 14.89
C LEU A 229 19.28 2.50 15.44
N PRO A 230 19.77 1.35 15.96
CA PRO A 230 18.92 0.39 16.68
C PRO A 230 18.11 1.08 17.79
N GLY A 231 16.80 0.84 17.80
CA GLY A 231 15.87 1.52 18.72
C GLY A 231 15.69 3.02 18.46
N GLY A 232 16.14 3.53 17.30
CA GLY A 232 16.07 4.93 16.90
C GLY A 232 14.81 5.33 16.14
N ALA A 233 13.96 4.37 15.78
CA ALA A 233 12.65 4.58 15.16
C ALA A 233 11.71 5.38 16.09
N GLY A 234 10.79 6.14 15.51
CA GLY A 234 9.88 6.99 16.28
C GLY A 234 9.28 8.13 15.47
N LEU A 235 8.47 8.95 16.14
CA LEU A 235 7.88 10.14 15.52
C LEU A 235 8.96 11.20 15.24
N LEU A 236 9.13 11.57 13.97
CA LEU A 236 9.97 12.69 13.57
C LEU A 236 9.26 14.01 13.90
N ALA A 237 9.36 14.46 15.15
CA ALA A 237 8.66 15.62 15.69
C ALA A 237 9.13 16.95 15.08
N GLY A 238 10.38 17.01 14.61
CA GLY A 238 10.97 18.19 14.00
C GLY A 238 11.94 17.79 12.90
N TYR A 239 11.82 18.42 11.73
CA TYR A 239 12.66 18.15 10.57
C TYR A 239 13.15 19.47 9.96
N THR A 240 14.45 19.57 9.66
CA THR A 240 15.01 20.74 8.99
C THR A 240 16.17 20.33 8.11
N GLU A 241 16.08 20.63 6.81
CA GLU A 241 17.13 20.33 5.83
C GLU A 241 18.17 21.46 5.76
N PRO A 242 19.48 21.13 5.70
CA PRO A 242 20.49 22.11 5.33
C PRO A 242 20.33 22.47 3.84
N ALA A 243 20.55 23.74 3.51
CA ALA A 243 20.47 24.24 2.14
C ALA A 243 21.64 25.19 1.86
N GLY A 244 22.07 25.23 0.61
CA GLY A 244 23.14 26.12 0.14
C GLY A 244 23.79 25.59 -1.15
N PRO A 245 24.68 26.39 -1.78
CA PRO A 245 25.41 25.95 -2.96
C PRO A 245 26.21 24.66 -2.71
N GLY A 246 26.08 23.68 -3.59
CA GLY A 246 26.73 22.39 -3.47
C GLY A 246 26.24 21.54 -2.29
N ILE A 247 25.02 21.78 -1.79
CA ILE A 247 24.33 20.94 -0.80
C ILE A 247 23.02 20.45 -1.42
N ARG A 248 22.87 19.13 -1.52
CA ARG A 248 21.67 18.44 -1.98
C ARG A 248 21.24 17.42 -0.92
N ILE A 249 19.97 17.47 -0.54
CA ILE A 249 19.37 16.52 0.40
C ILE A 249 18.31 15.72 -0.34
N GLU A 250 18.38 14.40 -0.21
CA GLU A 250 17.29 13.51 -0.63
C GLU A 250 16.79 12.72 0.57
N SER A 251 15.56 13.00 0.98
CA SER A 251 14.93 12.44 2.17
C SER A 251 13.76 11.53 1.81
N GLY A 252 13.70 10.37 2.47
CA GLY A 252 12.52 9.49 2.49
C GLY A 252 11.57 9.76 3.66
N VAL A 253 11.80 10.81 4.44
CA VAL A 253 11.02 11.17 5.64
C VAL A 253 10.60 12.63 5.64
N ALA A 254 9.51 12.95 6.35
CA ALA A 254 9.02 14.30 6.53
C ALA A 254 8.62 14.54 8.00
N GLN A 255 8.55 15.80 8.42
CA GLN A 255 8.09 16.16 9.75
C GLN A 255 6.70 15.57 10.03
N GLY A 256 6.50 15.04 11.23
CA GLY A 256 5.24 14.43 11.67
C GLY A 256 5.07 12.97 11.24
N VAL A 257 6.00 12.42 10.45
CA VAL A 257 5.99 11.00 10.07
C VAL A 257 6.54 10.14 11.20
N MET A 258 5.89 9.03 11.51
CA MET A 258 6.47 7.97 12.33
C MET A 258 7.46 7.20 11.46
N VAL A 259 8.75 7.29 11.78
CA VAL A 259 9.81 6.58 11.04
C VAL A 259 9.91 5.15 11.59
N PRO A 260 9.46 4.13 10.83
CA PRO A 260 9.41 2.74 11.28
C PRO A 260 10.79 2.07 11.35
N ALA A 261 10.94 1.07 12.22
CA ALA A 261 12.14 0.23 12.30
C ALA A 261 12.13 -0.92 11.27
N GLU A 262 10.98 -1.14 10.62
CA GLU A 262 10.70 -2.30 9.77
C GLU A 262 11.20 -2.16 8.32
N TYR A 263 11.56 -0.93 7.90
CA TYR A 263 12.06 -0.63 6.56
C TYR A 263 13.57 -0.38 6.56
N ASP A 264 14.15 -0.08 5.39
CA ASP A 264 15.57 0.25 5.28
C ASP A 264 15.94 1.37 6.27
N PRO A 265 16.99 1.20 7.09
CA PRO A 265 17.34 2.18 8.09
C PRO A 265 17.85 3.49 7.48
N MET A 266 18.34 3.52 6.24
CA MET A 266 18.74 4.76 5.56
C MET A 266 17.51 5.59 5.18
N ILE A 267 17.40 6.75 5.81
CA ILE A 267 16.24 7.63 5.66
C ILE A 267 16.56 8.93 4.93
N ILE A 268 17.83 9.38 4.95
CA ILE A 268 18.26 10.63 4.32
C ILE A 268 19.63 10.43 3.68
N LYS A 269 19.81 10.98 2.48
CA LYS A 269 21.10 11.12 1.81
C LYS A 269 21.53 12.57 1.90
N VAL A 270 22.69 12.81 2.51
CA VAL A 270 23.33 14.13 2.53
C VAL A 270 24.39 14.13 1.45
N ILE A 271 24.15 14.88 0.38
CA ILE A 271 25.05 14.97 -0.77
C ILE A 271 25.66 16.37 -0.78
N CYS A 272 26.99 16.45 -0.80
CA CYS A 272 27.69 17.71 -0.95
C CYS A 272 28.71 17.62 -2.06
N SER A 273 28.82 18.69 -2.83
CA SER A 273 29.74 18.80 -3.95
C SER A 273 30.51 20.12 -3.88
N VAL A 274 31.75 20.13 -4.35
CA VAL A 274 32.59 21.33 -4.53
C VAL A 274 33.03 21.43 -5.99
N GLU A 275 33.10 22.67 -6.47
CA GLU A 275 33.57 22.97 -7.82
C GLU A 275 35.03 22.57 -8.05
N GLU A 276 35.40 22.43 -9.31
CA GLU A 276 36.76 22.17 -9.75
C GLU A 276 37.77 23.18 -9.15
N GLY A 277 38.95 22.69 -8.76
CA GLY A 277 40.00 23.49 -8.13
C GLY A 277 39.85 23.70 -6.61
N LYS A 278 38.73 23.31 -6.00
CA LYS A 278 38.60 23.23 -4.53
C LYS A 278 39.21 21.94 -3.99
N SER A 279 39.72 21.99 -2.76
CA SER A 279 40.26 20.81 -2.08
C SER A 279 39.16 19.82 -1.72
N PHE A 280 39.52 18.54 -1.62
CA PHE A 280 38.64 17.50 -1.09
C PHE A 280 38.17 17.82 0.34
N ASP A 281 39.06 18.42 1.15
CA ASP A 281 38.76 18.84 2.52
C ASP A 281 37.63 19.88 2.58
N ALA A 282 37.53 20.78 1.59
CA ALA A 282 36.40 21.71 1.50
C ALA A 282 35.06 20.99 1.29
N CYS A 283 35.08 19.81 0.63
CA CYS A 283 33.90 18.96 0.47
C CYS A 283 33.55 18.28 1.81
N ILE A 284 34.56 17.79 2.54
CA ILE A 284 34.39 17.23 3.90
C ILE A 284 33.75 18.27 4.83
N GLU A 285 34.30 19.49 4.87
CA GLU A 285 33.77 20.59 5.69
C GLU A 285 32.30 20.88 5.37
N ARG A 286 31.92 20.82 4.08
CA ARG A 286 30.54 21.03 3.63
C ARG A 286 29.61 19.91 4.07
N VAL A 287 30.03 18.64 4.00
CA VAL A 287 29.25 17.50 4.52
C VAL A 287 29.08 17.62 6.03
N LEU A 288 30.16 17.93 6.78
CA LEU A 288 30.10 18.11 8.22
C LEU A 288 29.15 19.24 8.63
N GLY A 289 29.21 20.38 7.93
CA GLY A 289 28.28 21.50 8.13
C GLY A 289 26.83 21.10 7.83
N SER A 290 26.59 20.33 6.77
CA SER A 290 25.26 19.86 6.38
C SER A 290 24.71 18.85 7.38
N LEU A 291 25.52 17.88 7.82
CA LEU A 291 25.15 16.96 8.91
C LEU A 291 24.81 17.73 10.19
N SER A 292 25.61 18.72 10.57
CA SER A 292 25.31 19.55 11.74
C SER A 292 23.98 20.31 11.60
N GLY A 293 23.73 20.90 10.42
CA GLY A 293 22.52 21.66 10.10
C GLY A 293 21.24 20.83 9.90
N LEU A 294 21.37 19.52 9.71
CA LEU A 294 20.24 18.61 9.54
C LEU A 294 19.50 18.40 10.87
N GLY A 295 18.38 19.09 11.06
CA GLY A 295 17.54 18.99 12.25
C GLY A 295 16.67 17.73 12.22
N LEU A 296 16.87 16.83 13.17
CA LEU A 296 16.05 15.63 13.35
C LEU A 296 15.69 15.51 14.83
N GLN A 297 14.40 15.61 15.16
CA GLN A 297 13.91 15.48 16.53
C GLN A 297 12.96 14.29 16.66
N GLY A 298 13.12 13.50 17.73
CA GLY A 298 12.26 12.36 18.03
C GLY A 298 12.72 11.02 17.45
N ILE A 299 13.84 10.99 16.72
CA ILE A 299 14.49 9.77 16.21
C ILE A 299 15.99 9.78 16.51
N LYS A 300 16.62 8.60 16.55
CA LYS A 300 18.09 8.46 16.73
C LYS A 300 18.73 7.96 15.44
N VAL A 301 19.75 8.67 14.98
CA VAL A 301 20.42 8.41 13.70
C VAL A 301 21.94 8.40 13.85
N ASN A 302 22.63 7.82 12.87
CA ASN A 302 24.08 7.62 12.84
C ASN A 302 24.90 8.90 12.51
N LYS A 303 24.35 10.11 12.65
CA LYS A 303 25.02 11.37 12.26
C LYS A 303 26.40 11.56 12.90
N ASP A 304 26.54 11.20 14.18
CA ASP A 304 27.81 11.35 14.89
C ASP A 304 28.87 10.35 14.39
N MET A 305 28.44 9.16 13.98
CA MET A 305 29.32 8.18 13.35
C MET A 305 29.83 8.71 12.00
N LEU A 306 28.93 9.28 11.18
CA LEU A 306 29.30 9.90 9.90
C LEU A 306 30.31 11.03 10.10
N ALA A 307 30.11 11.88 11.11
CA ALA A 307 31.06 12.93 11.44
C ALA A 307 32.44 12.37 11.82
N ARG A 308 32.50 11.33 12.67
CA ARG A 308 33.75 10.67 13.05
C ARG A 308 34.50 10.06 11.87
N ILE A 309 33.78 9.43 10.94
CA ILE A 309 34.36 8.90 9.69
C ILE A 309 35.06 10.01 8.92
N LEU A 310 34.35 11.11 8.67
CA LEU A 310 34.83 12.21 7.83
C LEU A 310 36.01 12.97 8.44
N THR A 311 36.16 12.94 9.76
CA THR A 311 37.28 13.56 10.47
C THR A 311 38.43 12.59 10.77
N HIS A 312 38.28 11.30 10.47
CA HIS A 312 39.29 10.29 10.81
C HIS A 312 40.56 10.46 9.97
N GLY A 313 41.74 10.31 10.59
CA GLY A 313 43.04 10.49 9.91
C GLY A 313 43.23 9.58 8.69
N LEU A 314 42.76 8.33 8.75
CA LEU A 314 42.80 7.43 7.60
C LEU A 314 41.84 7.86 6.47
N PHE A 315 40.69 8.46 6.79
CA PHE A 315 39.77 8.97 5.76
C PHE A 315 40.33 10.22 5.09
N THR A 316 40.80 11.19 5.88
CA THR A 316 41.42 12.42 5.37
C THR A 316 42.76 12.13 4.68
N GLY A 317 43.49 11.08 5.09
CA GLY A 317 44.69 10.57 4.43
C GLY A 317 44.42 9.75 3.16
N ASN A 318 43.16 9.40 2.87
CA ASN A 318 42.76 8.48 1.81
C ASN A 318 43.43 7.10 1.93
N ASP A 319 43.43 6.53 3.12
CA ASP A 319 43.83 5.16 3.44
C ASP A 319 42.62 4.36 3.97
N ILE A 320 41.59 4.23 3.13
CA ILE A 320 40.31 3.59 3.48
C ILE A 320 40.12 2.34 2.62
N PHE A 321 39.79 1.20 3.24
CA PHE A 321 39.48 -0.05 2.54
C PHE A 321 38.08 -0.52 2.94
N THR A 322 37.56 -1.56 2.28
CA THR A 322 36.27 -2.18 2.68
C THR A 322 36.26 -2.66 4.13
N SER A 323 37.43 -2.88 4.74
CA SER A 323 37.58 -3.22 6.15
C SER A 323 37.63 -2.02 7.11
N PHE A 324 37.69 -0.77 6.62
CA PHE A 324 37.96 0.42 7.44
C PHE A 324 37.15 0.50 8.73
N LEU A 325 35.82 0.35 8.67
CA LEU A 325 34.97 0.42 9.87
C LEU A 325 35.05 -0.83 10.76
N ASN A 326 35.46 -1.97 10.21
CA ASN A 326 35.69 -3.18 11.00
C ASN A 326 37.04 -3.10 11.74
N ASP A 327 38.05 -2.50 11.11
CA ASP A 327 39.39 -2.32 11.67
C ASP A 327 39.45 -1.19 12.70
N ASN A 328 38.51 -0.23 12.62
CA ASN A 328 38.44 0.97 13.47
C ASN A 328 37.08 1.06 14.22
N PRO A 329 36.77 0.13 15.15
CA PRO A 329 35.46 0.03 15.80
C PRO A 329 35.10 1.23 16.70
N GLU A 330 36.08 2.01 17.15
CA GLU A 330 35.89 3.26 17.88
C GLU A 330 35.19 4.33 17.04
N VAL A 331 35.37 4.31 15.71
CA VAL A 331 34.63 5.19 14.78
C VAL A 331 33.13 4.88 14.82
N VAL A 332 32.76 3.61 14.91
CA VAL A 332 31.36 3.16 15.01
C VAL A 332 30.79 3.46 16.39
N THR A 333 31.48 3.04 17.46
CA THR A 333 30.95 3.05 18.83
C THR A 333 31.03 4.41 19.52
N GLY A 334 31.89 5.34 19.07
CA GLY A 334 32.06 6.67 19.65
C GLY A 334 32.68 6.69 21.05
N LYS A 335 33.01 5.52 21.59
CA LYS A 335 33.89 5.36 22.75
C LYS A 335 35.29 5.18 22.19
N PRO A 336 36.33 5.80 22.78
CA PRO A 336 37.69 5.31 22.57
C PRO A 336 37.64 3.80 22.77
N ALA A 337 38.31 3.03 21.91
CA ALA A 337 38.52 1.63 22.22
C ALA A 337 38.90 1.56 23.70
N ALA A 338 38.08 0.89 24.52
CA ALA A 338 38.50 0.58 25.87
C ALA A 338 39.89 -0.01 25.67
N SER A 339 40.92 0.66 26.22
CA SER A 339 42.34 0.40 26.00
C SER A 339 42.54 -1.03 25.51
N ALA A 340 43.09 -1.17 24.29
CA ALA A 340 43.54 -2.44 23.74
C ALA A 340 43.94 -3.38 24.88
N ALA A 341 43.17 -4.46 25.07
CA ALA A 341 43.38 -5.45 26.13
C ALA A 341 43.95 -4.86 27.44
N GLY A 342 43.12 -4.29 28.33
CA GLY A 342 43.59 -4.06 29.69
C GLY A 342 44.17 -5.38 30.23
N ALA A 343 45.46 -5.40 30.56
CA ALA A 343 46.13 -6.59 31.07
C ALA A 343 45.40 -7.06 32.35
N PHE A 344 44.51 -8.03 32.19
CA PHE A 344 43.84 -8.65 33.33
C PHE A 344 44.88 -9.50 34.05
N ALA A 345 45.13 -9.21 35.33
CA ALA A 345 46.07 -9.98 36.12
C ALA A 345 45.62 -11.46 36.15
N ALA A 346 46.58 -12.39 36.16
CA ALA A 346 46.28 -13.81 36.28
C ALA A 346 45.42 -14.06 37.54
N GLY A 347 44.26 -14.68 37.37
CA GLY A 347 43.28 -14.90 38.45
C GLY A 347 42.19 -13.83 38.59
N GLN A 348 42.18 -12.78 37.76
CA GLN A 348 41.14 -11.75 37.79
C GLN A 348 39.85 -12.23 37.09
N THR A 349 38.72 -12.01 37.76
CA THR A 349 37.39 -12.33 37.23
C THR A 349 36.91 -11.28 36.24
N VAL A 350 36.66 -11.69 35.00
CA VAL A 350 36.18 -10.88 33.88
C VAL A 350 34.75 -11.30 33.52
N LYS A 351 33.84 -10.34 33.47
CA LYS A 351 32.42 -10.55 33.12
C LYS A 351 32.21 -10.21 31.65
N VAL A 352 31.59 -11.14 30.91
CA VAL A 352 31.17 -10.93 29.52
C VAL A 352 29.68 -10.59 29.54
N GLU A 353 29.33 -9.39 29.07
CA GLU A 353 27.98 -8.84 29.11
C GLU A 353 27.34 -8.84 27.71
N ALA A 354 26.00 -8.88 27.66
CA ALA A 354 25.24 -8.75 26.43
C ALA A 354 25.37 -7.31 25.86
N PRO A 355 25.88 -7.13 24.64
CA PRO A 355 26.09 -5.80 24.06
C PRO A 355 24.81 -5.11 23.60
N PHE A 356 23.69 -5.83 23.51
CA PHE A 356 22.36 -5.35 23.15
C PHE A 356 21.31 -6.38 23.58
N HIS A 357 20.04 -5.97 23.57
CA HIS A 357 18.92 -6.87 23.86
C HIS A 357 18.76 -7.95 22.77
N GLY A 358 18.51 -9.21 23.15
CA GLY A 358 18.21 -10.28 22.22
C GLY A 358 17.97 -11.64 22.88
N GLN A 359 17.74 -12.67 22.07
CA GLN A 359 17.57 -14.05 22.54
C GLN A 359 18.88 -14.82 22.43
N VAL A 360 19.31 -15.52 23.48
CA VAL A 360 20.46 -16.43 23.41
C VAL A 360 20.14 -17.59 22.47
N SER A 361 20.81 -17.65 21.32
CA SER A 361 20.61 -18.70 20.32
C SER A 361 21.47 -19.93 20.61
N GLU A 362 22.72 -19.73 21.03
CA GLU A 362 23.67 -20.80 21.27
C GLU A 362 24.72 -20.37 22.29
N ILE A 363 25.18 -21.30 23.12
CA ILE A 363 26.28 -21.09 24.08
C ILE A 363 27.45 -21.96 23.62
N LYS A 364 28.58 -21.34 23.26
CA LYS A 364 29.74 -22.03 22.66
C LYS A 364 30.72 -22.60 23.68
N VAL A 365 30.55 -22.28 24.95
CA VAL A 365 31.51 -22.60 26.02
C VAL A 365 30.82 -23.25 27.21
N LYS A 366 31.55 -24.11 27.90
CA LYS A 366 31.14 -24.75 29.16
C LYS A 366 32.04 -24.28 30.29
N VAL A 367 31.53 -24.42 31.52
CA VAL A 367 32.34 -24.19 32.73
C VAL A 367 33.56 -25.11 32.70
N GLY A 368 34.75 -24.53 32.82
CA GLY A 368 36.05 -25.20 32.72
C GLY A 368 36.79 -25.00 31.39
N ASP A 369 36.13 -24.48 30.34
CA ASP A 369 36.77 -24.30 29.03
C ASP A 369 37.80 -23.18 29.04
N LYS A 370 38.92 -23.40 28.33
CA LYS A 370 39.92 -22.36 28.07
C LYS A 370 39.52 -21.56 26.84
N VAL A 371 39.35 -20.26 27.00
CA VAL A 371 38.95 -19.32 25.94
C VAL A 371 40.06 -18.32 25.69
N LYS A 372 40.25 -17.92 24.42
CA LYS A 372 41.17 -16.84 24.05
C LYS A 372 40.41 -15.50 23.99
N GLY A 373 41.08 -14.39 24.27
CA GLY A 373 40.49 -13.07 24.04
C GLY A 373 39.93 -12.95 22.63
N ARG A 374 38.74 -12.34 22.50
CA ARG A 374 37.95 -12.20 21.26
C ARG A 374 37.29 -13.47 20.71
N SER A 375 37.48 -14.64 21.33
CA SER A 375 36.74 -15.85 20.93
C SER A 375 35.25 -15.76 21.27
N ALA A 376 34.36 -16.24 20.39
CA ALA A 376 32.92 -16.18 20.60
C ALA A 376 32.48 -17.14 21.73
N VAL A 377 31.79 -16.62 22.74
CA VAL A 377 31.34 -17.39 23.91
C VAL A 377 29.82 -17.65 23.91
N VAL A 378 29.02 -16.71 23.41
CA VAL A 378 27.55 -16.80 23.34
C VAL A 378 27.09 -16.17 22.02
N ILE A 379 26.09 -16.76 21.36
CA ILE A 379 25.42 -16.17 20.19
C ILE A 379 24.08 -15.61 20.63
N ILE A 380 23.82 -14.34 20.31
CA ILE A 380 22.53 -13.68 20.55
C ILE A 380 21.83 -13.39 19.22
N ASN A 381 20.59 -13.86 19.09
CA ASN A 381 19.67 -13.48 18.03
C ASN A 381 18.98 -12.15 18.40
N ALA A 382 19.30 -11.09 17.67
CA ALA A 382 18.67 -9.78 17.79
C ALA A 382 18.40 -9.23 16.39
N MET A 383 17.24 -8.60 16.18
CA MET A 383 16.86 -8.02 14.88
C MET A 383 16.97 -9.00 13.69
N LYS A 384 16.59 -10.27 13.90
CA LYS A 384 16.69 -11.36 12.90
C LYS A 384 18.12 -11.67 12.44
N MET A 385 19.13 -11.35 13.26
CA MET A 385 20.54 -11.67 13.00
C MET A 385 21.16 -12.37 14.19
N LEU A 386 22.01 -13.36 13.92
CA LEU A 386 22.86 -14.00 14.92
C LEU A 386 24.11 -13.14 15.14
N ASN A 387 24.40 -12.80 16.39
CA ASN A 387 25.55 -11.98 16.76
C ASN A 387 26.43 -12.72 17.77
N ASP A 388 27.72 -12.87 17.45
CA ASP A 388 28.71 -13.45 18.35
C ASP A 388 29.06 -12.45 19.47
N VAL A 389 28.87 -12.85 20.73
CA VAL A 389 29.39 -12.15 21.91
C VAL A 389 30.76 -12.75 22.24
N GLN A 390 31.77 -11.89 22.28
CA GLN A 390 33.18 -12.31 22.39
C GLN A 390 33.72 -12.25 23.83
N ALA A 391 34.67 -13.13 24.14
CA ALA A 391 35.41 -13.14 25.40
C ALA A 391 36.26 -11.87 25.55
N GLY A 392 36.08 -11.16 26.67
CA GLY A 392 36.85 -9.95 26.99
C GLY A 392 38.31 -10.21 27.38
N ALA A 393 38.68 -11.45 27.70
CA ALA A 393 40.04 -11.85 28.09
C ALA A 393 40.32 -13.32 27.76
N SER A 394 41.60 -13.69 27.61
CA SER A 394 42.04 -15.08 27.61
C SER A 394 41.98 -15.64 29.03
N GLY A 395 41.43 -16.84 29.22
CA GLY A 395 41.20 -17.38 30.56
C GLY A 395 40.37 -18.66 30.60
N VAL A 396 39.95 -19.06 31.81
CA VAL A 396 39.09 -20.24 32.04
C VAL A 396 37.67 -19.79 32.38
N VAL A 397 36.68 -20.34 31.69
CA VAL A 397 35.25 -20.08 31.96
C VAL A 397 34.88 -20.64 33.34
N LYS A 398 34.45 -19.77 34.26
CA LYS A 398 34.01 -20.16 35.62
C LYS A 398 32.53 -20.37 35.71
N GLU A 399 31.75 -19.51 35.08
CA GLU A 399 30.30 -19.55 35.14
C GLU A 399 29.70 -19.20 33.79
N VAL A 400 28.64 -19.91 33.43
CA VAL A 400 27.73 -19.57 32.33
C VAL A 400 26.39 -19.27 32.98
N LEU A 401 25.95 -18.01 32.90
CA LEU A 401 24.83 -17.48 33.66
C LEU A 401 23.51 -17.43 32.88
N VAL A 402 23.54 -17.84 31.61
CA VAL A 402 22.37 -17.83 30.71
C VAL A 402 22.15 -19.20 30.10
N LYS A 403 20.92 -19.46 29.63
CA LYS A 403 20.52 -20.68 28.93
C LYS A 403 20.18 -20.39 27.47
N ALA A 404 20.27 -21.42 26.62
CA ALA A 404 19.75 -21.31 25.26
C ALA A 404 18.24 -20.95 25.29
N GLU A 405 17.83 -20.14 24.32
CA GLU A 405 16.50 -19.53 24.17
C GLU A 405 16.10 -18.46 25.19
N GLU A 406 16.96 -18.13 26.16
CA GLU A 406 16.73 -17.09 27.16
C GLU A 406 16.79 -15.68 26.56
N GLN A 407 15.90 -14.79 26.99
CA GLN A 407 15.94 -13.37 26.61
C GLN A 407 16.91 -12.62 27.52
N VAL A 408 17.85 -11.88 26.93
CA VAL A 408 18.86 -11.12 27.66
C VAL A 408 18.76 -9.63 27.34
N ALA A 409 18.90 -8.80 28.38
CA ALA A 409 18.93 -7.36 28.25
C ALA A 409 20.36 -6.84 28.02
N GLU A 410 20.50 -5.66 27.40
CA GLU A 410 21.80 -4.98 27.26
C GLU A 410 22.46 -4.77 28.63
N GLY A 411 23.74 -5.14 28.74
CA GLY A 411 24.52 -5.11 30.00
C GLY A 411 24.31 -6.32 30.92
N GLN A 412 23.45 -7.27 30.58
CA GLN A 412 23.27 -8.50 31.36
C GLN A 412 24.51 -9.40 31.25
N VAL A 413 25.04 -9.87 32.38
CA VAL A 413 26.22 -10.76 32.41
C VAL A 413 25.83 -12.15 31.90
N LEU A 414 26.58 -12.64 30.91
CA LEU A 414 26.34 -13.91 30.23
C LEU A 414 27.32 -15.01 30.70
N VAL A 415 28.61 -14.68 30.76
CA VAL A 415 29.69 -15.61 31.08
C VAL A 415 30.72 -14.93 31.97
N VAL A 416 31.29 -15.67 32.92
CA VAL A 416 32.36 -15.22 33.80
C VAL A 416 33.64 -15.99 33.49
N ILE A 417 34.74 -15.29 33.25
CA ILE A 417 36.04 -15.84 32.86
C ILE A 417 37.08 -15.46 33.92
N GLU A 418 37.91 -16.40 34.36
CA GLU A 418 39.11 -16.11 35.16
C GLU A 418 40.30 -15.93 34.20
N ALA A 419 40.88 -14.72 34.15
CA ALA A 419 41.92 -14.37 33.19
C ALA A 419 43.27 -15.07 33.45
N SER A 420 44.00 -15.40 32.38
CA SER A 420 45.31 -16.08 32.44
C SER A 420 46.54 -15.14 32.40
N GLY A 421 46.38 -13.87 32.03
CA GLY A 421 47.43 -12.84 32.14
C GLY A 421 48.43 -12.70 30.98
N GLU A 422 48.15 -13.19 29.76
CA GLU A 422 49.05 -13.05 28.60
C GLU A 422 48.57 -11.93 27.63
N GLN A 423 49.49 -11.06 27.16
CA GLN A 423 49.23 -9.91 26.26
C GLN A 423 50.22 -9.90 25.07
N GLU A 424 49.74 -9.61 23.85
CA GLU A 424 50.55 -9.13 22.71
C GLU A 424 50.07 -7.72 22.34
N ALA A 425 51.01 -6.83 22.02
CA ALA A 425 50.85 -5.37 21.92
C ALA A 425 50.51 -4.91 20.50
N ASP A 426 49.80 -3.78 20.37
CA ASP A 426 49.98 -2.84 19.27
C ASP A 426 49.66 -1.40 19.73
N ASP A 427 50.46 -0.49 19.20
CA ASP A 427 50.80 0.87 19.67
C ASP A 427 49.93 1.95 18.99
N GLU A 428 49.78 3.11 19.65
CA GLU A 428 49.68 4.49 19.09
C GLU A 428 48.77 5.47 19.89
N GLY A 429 49.42 6.35 20.67
CA GLY A 429 49.55 7.79 20.36
C GLY A 429 48.34 8.75 20.46
N ASP A 430 48.19 9.39 21.63
CA ASP A 430 47.37 10.58 21.93
C ASP A 430 47.70 11.83 21.07
N ASN A 431 46.68 12.62 20.67
CA ASN A 431 46.48 13.98 21.21
C ASN A 431 45.23 14.73 20.71
N ILE A 432 44.62 15.43 21.66
CA ILE A 432 43.37 16.19 21.65
C ILE A 432 43.61 17.62 21.13
N LEU A 433 42.60 18.31 20.56
CA LEU A 433 42.28 19.74 20.85
C LEU A 433 40.93 20.21 20.28
N LYS A 434 40.30 21.14 21.03
CA LYS A 434 38.87 21.57 21.05
C LYS A 434 38.56 22.82 20.19
N PRO A 435 37.27 23.17 19.94
CA PRO A 435 36.81 24.02 18.84
C PRO A 435 36.47 25.47 19.22
N VAL A 436 36.38 26.37 18.21
CA VAL A 436 35.84 27.73 18.34
C VAL A 436 34.70 27.98 17.36
N LYS A 437 33.57 28.46 17.90
CA LYS A 437 32.32 28.87 17.20
C LYS A 437 32.45 30.25 16.54
N ARG A 438 31.69 30.52 15.46
CA ARG A 438 30.83 31.72 15.34
C ARG A 438 29.85 31.69 14.16
N GLU A 439 28.84 32.53 14.31
CA GLU A 439 27.46 32.49 13.79
C GLU A 439 27.21 33.22 12.46
N ARG A 440 26.03 32.90 11.89
CA ARG A 440 25.32 33.41 10.69
C ARG A 440 24.94 34.90 10.76
N PRO A 441 24.48 35.47 9.62
CA PRO A 441 23.06 35.88 9.58
C PRO A 441 22.31 35.63 8.25
N ALA A 442 20.99 35.82 8.30
CA ALA A 442 19.92 35.35 7.42
C ALA A 442 19.31 36.40 6.47
N ARG A 443 18.46 35.95 5.51
CA ARG A 443 17.19 36.53 4.96
C ARG A 443 16.95 36.01 3.53
N ALA A 444 15.76 35.97 2.90
CA ALA A 444 14.33 35.98 3.23
C ALA A 444 13.55 35.75 1.89
N ALA A 445 12.30 35.32 1.99
CA ALA A 445 11.43 34.80 0.91
C ALA A 445 10.65 35.84 0.07
N ALA A 446 10.05 35.41 -1.04
CA ALA A 446 8.79 35.94 -1.61
C ALA A 446 8.07 34.93 -2.56
N ALA A 447 6.74 35.03 -2.67
CA ALA A 447 5.78 34.09 -3.30
C ALA A 447 4.89 34.80 -4.40
N PRO A 448 3.72 34.29 -4.89
CA PRO A 448 3.46 33.92 -6.31
C PRO A 448 2.26 34.64 -7.00
N GLY A 449 1.93 34.26 -8.26
CA GLY A 449 0.71 34.69 -9.00
C GLY A 449 0.34 33.75 -10.17
N ALA A 450 -0.96 33.67 -10.50
CA ALA A 450 -1.66 32.65 -11.31
C ALA A 450 -1.94 33.03 -12.79
N ASP A 451 -2.14 32.04 -13.67
CA ASP A 451 -3.36 31.89 -14.52
C ASP A 451 -3.35 30.61 -15.38
N ASP A 452 -4.56 30.08 -15.57
CA ASP A 452 -4.97 28.80 -16.15
C ASP A 452 -5.00 28.81 -17.70
N ALA A 453 -5.10 27.63 -18.32
CA ALA A 453 -5.19 27.35 -19.78
C ALA A 453 -3.89 27.25 -20.62
N ALA A 454 -2.72 27.65 -20.11
CA ALA A 454 -1.44 27.44 -20.81
C ALA A 454 -0.79 26.07 -20.54
N ALA A 455 -1.23 25.34 -19.50
CA ALA A 455 -0.60 24.10 -19.04
C ALA A 455 -0.85 22.89 -19.96
N GLN A 456 -1.94 22.87 -20.74
CA GLN A 456 -2.26 21.75 -21.65
C GLN A 456 -1.66 21.88 -23.07
N ARG A 457 -0.92 22.94 -23.39
CA ARG A 457 -0.35 23.16 -24.73
C ARG A 457 1.18 23.22 -24.80
N ARG A 458 1.90 22.84 -23.75
CA ARG A 458 3.39 22.91 -23.71
C ARG A 458 4.14 21.61 -23.45
N LEU A 459 3.51 20.46 -23.76
CA LEU A 459 4.22 19.16 -23.84
C LEU A 459 3.95 18.40 -25.14
N ALA A 460 3.51 19.11 -26.18
CA ALA A 460 3.36 18.56 -27.52
C ALA A 460 4.44 19.14 -28.45
N SER A 461 5.70 18.70 -28.32
CA SER A 461 6.68 18.68 -29.41
C SER A 461 8.05 18.23 -28.89
N THR A 462 8.40 16.96 -29.16
CA THR A 462 9.76 16.46 -29.44
C THR A 462 9.76 14.93 -29.62
N TRP A 463 8.74 14.22 -29.09
CA TRP A 463 8.53 12.78 -29.31
C TRP A 463 7.34 12.44 -30.22
N PHE A 464 6.39 13.35 -30.38
CA PHE A 464 5.25 13.19 -31.29
C PHE A 464 5.55 13.94 -32.59
N VAL A 465 5.60 13.17 -33.68
CA VAL A 465 5.64 13.69 -35.05
C VAL A 465 4.47 14.65 -35.24
N ALA A 466 4.71 15.72 -35.99
CA ALA A 466 3.77 16.75 -36.42
C ALA A 466 2.29 16.35 -36.35
N GLU A 467 1.47 17.28 -35.84
CA GLU A 467 0.00 17.23 -35.81
C GLU A 467 -0.57 16.31 -36.92
N GLY A 468 -1.04 15.12 -36.52
CA GLY A 468 -1.83 14.24 -37.39
C GLY A 468 -1.23 12.89 -37.82
N LEU A 469 -0.03 12.47 -37.39
CA LEU A 469 0.58 11.20 -37.87
C LEU A 469 0.85 10.09 -36.85
N ALA A 470 0.81 10.34 -35.54
CA ALA A 470 0.90 9.29 -34.53
C ALA A 470 -0.50 8.86 -34.09
N SER A 471 -1.01 7.77 -34.65
CA SER A 471 -2.20 7.10 -34.09
C SER A 471 -1.82 6.47 -32.75
N PRO A 472 -2.64 6.60 -31.69
CA PRO A 472 -2.45 5.86 -30.44
C PRO A 472 -2.25 4.37 -30.74
N SER A 473 -1.28 3.72 -30.09
CA SER A 473 -1.14 2.27 -30.20
C SER A 473 -2.42 1.59 -29.70
N GLU A 474 -2.92 0.60 -30.43
CA GLU A 474 -4.11 -0.15 -30.02
C GLU A 474 -3.93 -0.75 -28.61
N PRO A 475 -5.00 -0.81 -27.80
CA PRO A 475 -4.94 -1.42 -26.47
C PRO A 475 -4.44 -2.87 -26.53
N SER A 476 -3.38 -3.19 -25.76
CA SER A 476 -2.74 -4.52 -25.79
C SER A 476 -3.44 -5.58 -24.94
N ALA A 477 -4.46 -5.21 -24.15
CA ALA A 477 -5.18 -6.14 -23.29
C ALA A 477 -6.01 -7.12 -24.15
N PRO A 478 -5.97 -8.44 -23.87
CA PRO A 478 -6.68 -9.41 -24.68
C PRO A 478 -8.19 -9.25 -24.51
N VAL A 479 -8.90 -9.35 -25.62
CA VAL A 479 -10.36 -9.44 -25.64
C VAL A 479 -10.79 -10.81 -25.12
N ILE A 480 -11.71 -10.85 -24.15
CA ILE A 480 -12.33 -12.09 -23.71
C ILE A 480 -13.16 -12.65 -24.87
N ARG A 481 -12.87 -13.88 -25.30
CA ARG A 481 -13.72 -14.58 -26.27
C ARG A 481 -14.80 -15.35 -25.52
N SER A 482 -16.04 -14.90 -25.63
CA SER A 482 -17.19 -15.56 -24.99
C SER A 482 -17.34 -17.01 -25.46
N LYS A 483 -17.65 -17.89 -24.51
CA LYS A 483 -17.92 -19.33 -24.72
C LYS A 483 -19.41 -19.66 -24.55
N VAL A 484 -20.25 -18.65 -24.33
CA VAL A 484 -21.69 -18.82 -24.12
C VAL A 484 -22.32 -19.39 -25.38
N LYS A 485 -23.05 -20.49 -25.23
CA LYS A 485 -23.85 -21.09 -26.30
C LYS A 485 -25.29 -20.65 -26.11
N LYS A 486 -25.91 -20.10 -27.15
CA LYS A 486 -27.33 -19.70 -27.17
C LYS A 486 -28.22 -20.92 -27.47
N ASP A 487 -28.16 -21.92 -26.58
CA ASP A 487 -28.92 -23.16 -26.67
C ASP A 487 -30.19 -23.12 -25.80
N ASP A 488 -30.91 -24.25 -25.70
CA ASP A 488 -32.13 -24.36 -24.89
C ASP A 488 -31.89 -24.07 -23.40
N VAL A 489 -30.70 -24.32 -22.87
CA VAL A 489 -30.36 -24.01 -21.47
C VAL A 489 -30.25 -22.50 -21.28
N PHE A 490 -29.59 -21.82 -22.21
CA PHE A 490 -29.51 -20.35 -22.22
C PHE A 490 -30.90 -19.72 -22.33
N ALA A 491 -31.76 -20.23 -23.23
CA ALA A 491 -33.12 -19.72 -23.42
C ALA A 491 -33.98 -19.88 -22.15
N LYS A 492 -33.86 -21.02 -21.45
CA LYS A 492 -34.54 -21.26 -20.16
C LYS A 492 -34.09 -20.28 -19.08
N ARG A 493 -32.77 -20.09 -18.94
CA ARG A 493 -32.19 -19.12 -17.99
C ARG A 493 -32.66 -17.69 -18.28
N LEU A 494 -32.62 -17.28 -19.55
CA LEU A 494 -33.11 -15.98 -19.99
C LEU A 494 -34.57 -15.77 -19.61
N ALA A 495 -35.44 -16.74 -19.88
CA ALA A 495 -36.85 -16.67 -19.52
C ALA A 495 -37.08 -16.64 -17.99
N HIS A 496 -36.32 -17.41 -17.22
CA HIS A 496 -36.38 -17.38 -15.75
C HIS A 496 -35.95 -16.01 -15.21
N ASN A 497 -34.79 -15.51 -15.62
CA ASN A 497 -34.24 -14.27 -15.11
C ASN A 497 -35.05 -13.05 -15.54
N ASN A 498 -35.64 -13.05 -16.75
CA ASN A 498 -36.60 -12.02 -17.16
C ASN A 498 -37.80 -11.92 -16.20
N LYS A 499 -38.34 -13.04 -15.70
CA LYS A 499 -39.40 -13.00 -14.68
C LYS A 499 -38.92 -12.38 -13.37
N LEU A 500 -37.66 -12.55 -13.01
CA LEU A 500 -37.08 -11.89 -11.84
C LEU A 500 -36.97 -10.37 -12.04
N ILE A 501 -36.65 -9.93 -13.26
CA ILE A 501 -36.64 -8.51 -13.64
C ILE A 501 -38.05 -7.92 -13.60
N GLU A 502 -39.05 -8.60 -14.17
CA GLU A 502 -40.45 -8.17 -14.10
C GLU A 502 -40.91 -7.99 -12.64
N ASN A 503 -40.51 -8.92 -11.75
CA ASN A 503 -40.78 -8.79 -10.32
C ASN A 503 -40.06 -7.59 -9.69
N LEU A 504 -38.79 -7.34 -10.05
CA LEU A 504 -38.06 -6.17 -9.58
C LEU A 504 -38.75 -4.88 -10.00
N HIS A 505 -39.15 -4.77 -11.28
CA HIS A 505 -39.85 -3.60 -11.80
C HIS A 505 -41.20 -3.40 -11.10
N LYS A 506 -41.96 -4.46 -10.88
CA LYS A 506 -43.22 -4.42 -10.12
C LYS A 506 -43.02 -3.83 -8.72
N TRP A 507 -42.02 -4.31 -7.99
CA TRP A 507 -41.77 -3.84 -6.63
C TRP A 507 -41.16 -2.43 -6.59
N THR A 508 -40.34 -2.09 -7.58
CA THR A 508 -39.80 -0.72 -7.73
C THR A 508 -40.93 0.26 -8.02
N ALA A 509 -41.88 -0.10 -8.88
CA ALA A 509 -43.08 0.69 -9.14
C ALA A 509 -43.95 0.84 -7.87
N TRP A 510 -44.08 -0.21 -7.04
CA TRP A 510 -44.73 -0.09 -5.73
C TRP A 510 -44.02 0.93 -4.82
N ALA A 511 -42.69 0.91 -4.77
CA ALA A 511 -41.92 1.87 -3.99
C ALA A 511 -42.06 3.30 -4.51
N HIS A 512 -42.14 3.47 -5.83
CA HIS A 512 -42.35 4.76 -6.50
C HIS A 512 -43.76 5.30 -6.34
N GLY A 513 -44.76 4.43 -6.10
CA GLY A 513 -46.15 4.80 -5.82
C GLY A 513 -46.40 5.48 -4.48
N GLY A 514 -45.37 5.62 -3.62
CA GLY A 514 -45.47 6.28 -2.32
C GLY A 514 -46.54 5.64 -1.43
N GLY A 515 -47.24 6.44 -0.61
CA GLY A 515 -48.31 5.98 0.27
C GLY A 515 -49.58 5.46 -0.41
N GLY A 516 -49.57 5.26 -1.73
CA GLY A 516 -50.71 4.83 -2.55
C GLY A 516 -51.50 5.99 -3.14
N ALA A 517 -52.30 5.69 -4.18
CA ALA A 517 -52.98 6.68 -5.01
C ALA A 517 -53.78 7.72 -4.22
N ALA A 518 -54.56 7.29 -3.22
CA ALA A 518 -55.38 8.20 -2.40
C ALA A 518 -54.52 9.20 -1.59
N ASN A 519 -53.41 8.76 -1.01
CA ASN A 519 -52.51 9.64 -0.25
C ASN A 519 -51.71 10.57 -1.19
N VAL A 520 -51.36 10.08 -2.38
CA VAL A 520 -50.71 10.88 -3.43
C VAL A 520 -51.64 11.98 -3.92
N GLU A 521 -52.91 11.68 -4.22
CA GLU A 521 -53.91 12.69 -4.59
C GLU A 521 -54.16 13.69 -3.48
N ALA A 522 -54.31 13.24 -2.23
CA ALA A 522 -54.50 14.12 -1.08
C ALA A 522 -53.29 15.03 -0.80
N HIS A 523 -52.07 14.59 -1.12
CA HIS A 523 -50.87 15.43 -1.06
C HIS A 523 -50.83 16.44 -2.20
N LYS A 524 -51.12 16.01 -3.44
CA LYS A 524 -51.16 16.89 -4.61
C LYS A 524 -52.28 17.93 -4.53
N SER A 525 -53.41 17.62 -3.91
CA SER A 525 -54.52 18.58 -3.71
C SER A 525 -54.15 19.74 -2.78
N GLN A 526 -53.05 19.63 -2.02
CA GLN A 526 -52.48 20.71 -1.20
C GLN A 526 -51.51 21.60 -2.01
N GLY A 527 -51.37 21.38 -3.33
CA GLY A 527 -50.46 22.12 -4.18
C GLY A 527 -48.99 21.74 -4.00
N LYS A 528 -48.71 20.55 -3.45
CA LYS A 528 -47.35 20.08 -3.13
C LYS A 528 -46.90 19.01 -4.12
N MET A 529 -45.62 19.03 -4.48
CA MET A 529 -44.98 18.03 -5.33
C MET A 529 -44.61 16.79 -4.52
N LEU A 530 -44.53 15.64 -5.19
CA LEU A 530 -44.00 14.42 -4.59
C LEU A 530 -42.48 14.53 -4.44
N VAL A 531 -41.91 13.81 -3.48
CA VAL A 531 -40.45 13.84 -3.22
C VAL A 531 -39.60 13.53 -4.45
N ARG A 532 -40.00 12.57 -5.29
CA ARG A 532 -39.28 12.23 -6.54
C ARG A 532 -39.48 13.30 -7.63
N GLU A 533 -40.62 13.98 -7.65
CA GLU A 533 -40.87 15.11 -8.56
C GLU A 533 -39.98 16.30 -8.18
N ARG A 534 -39.87 16.60 -6.88
CA ARG A 534 -38.97 17.63 -6.34
C ARG A 534 -37.52 17.38 -6.75
N ILE A 535 -37.02 16.15 -6.54
CA ILE A 535 -35.67 15.75 -6.95
C ILE A 535 -35.49 15.94 -8.47
N SER A 536 -36.47 15.49 -9.27
CA SER A 536 -36.41 15.61 -10.73
C SER A 536 -36.35 17.05 -11.22
N GLN A 537 -36.93 18.01 -10.48
CA GLN A 537 -36.81 19.44 -10.79
C GLN A 537 -35.47 20.05 -10.37
N ILE A 538 -34.83 19.52 -9.32
CA ILE A 538 -33.53 20.04 -8.85
C ILE A 538 -32.38 19.51 -9.70
N ILE A 539 -32.42 18.26 -10.15
CA ILE A 539 -31.32 17.68 -10.95
C ILE A 539 -31.23 18.31 -12.34
N ASP A 540 -30.05 18.24 -12.94
CA ASP A 540 -29.79 18.81 -14.26
C ASP A 540 -30.57 18.05 -15.36
N PRO A 541 -31.18 18.76 -16.32
CA PRO A 541 -31.87 18.14 -17.44
C PRO A 541 -30.97 17.17 -18.21
N GLY A 542 -31.51 15.99 -18.55
CA GLY A 542 -30.77 14.93 -19.25
C GLY A 542 -29.91 14.05 -18.34
N THR A 543 -29.85 14.33 -17.03
CA THR A 543 -29.22 13.45 -16.04
C THR A 543 -30.26 12.55 -15.37
N GLU A 544 -29.80 11.45 -14.77
CA GLU A 544 -30.67 10.51 -14.06
C GLU A 544 -30.41 10.54 -12.56
N PHE A 545 -31.43 10.18 -11.78
CA PHE A 545 -31.33 9.97 -10.35
C PHE A 545 -31.00 8.52 -10.02
N MET A 546 -29.84 8.28 -9.40
CA MET A 546 -29.45 6.96 -8.89
C MET A 546 -30.02 6.78 -7.48
N GLU A 547 -31.23 6.23 -7.40
CA GLU A 547 -31.92 5.98 -6.13
C GLU A 547 -31.26 4.83 -5.34
N LEU A 548 -31.03 5.06 -4.04
CA LEU A 548 -30.49 4.07 -3.11
C LEU A 548 -31.63 3.28 -2.46
N THR A 549 -31.52 1.96 -2.45
CA THR A 549 -32.41 1.04 -1.72
C THR A 549 -33.90 1.41 -1.81
N PRO A 550 -34.51 1.48 -3.02
CA PRO A 550 -35.92 1.85 -3.20
C PRO A 550 -36.87 0.90 -2.44
N LEU A 551 -36.47 -0.38 -2.31
CA LEU A 551 -37.22 -1.44 -1.65
C LEU A 551 -36.95 -1.55 -0.13
N ALA A 552 -36.42 -0.50 0.50
CA ALA A 552 -36.33 -0.41 1.94
C ALA A 552 -37.69 -0.73 2.62
N ALA A 553 -37.67 -1.55 3.67
CA ALA A 553 -38.85 -2.07 4.37
C ALA A 553 -39.83 -2.93 3.55
N TRP A 554 -39.45 -3.38 2.35
CA TRP A 554 -40.26 -4.33 1.59
C TRP A 554 -40.49 -5.64 2.36
N GLY A 555 -41.71 -6.19 2.29
CA GLY A 555 -42.15 -7.36 3.04
C GLY A 555 -42.32 -7.12 4.55
N ARG A 556 -42.09 -5.89 5.03
CA ARG A 556 -42.24 -5.49 6.44
C ARG A 556 -43.42 -4.53 6.58
N TYR A 557 -43.93 -4.39 7.81
CA TYR A 557 -45.04 -3.45 8.11
C TYR A 557 -46.21 -3.54 7.12
N LYS A 558 -46.56 -4.77 6.69
CA LYS A 558 -47.62 -5.04 5.71
C LYS A 558 -47.47 -4.29 4.37
N ASN A 559 -46.25 -3.90 3.98
CA ASN A 559 -45.96 -3.10 2.78
C ASN A 559 -46.67 -1.73 2.76
N GLU A 560 -46.93 -1.16 3.92
CA GLU A 560 -47.59 0.16 4.04
C GLU A 560 -46.59 1.33 4.10
N VAL A 561 -45.29 1.05 4.05
CA VAL A 561 -44.19 2.03 4.22
C VAL A 561 -43.12 1.90 3.12
N PRO A 562 -43.46 2.16 1.84
CA PRO A 562 -42.52 2.06 0.74
C PRO A 562 -41.29 2.94 0.96
N SER A 563 -40.14 2.42 0.51
CA SER A 563 -38.83 3.04 0.72
C SER A 563 -38.49 3.37 2.18
N GLY A 564 -39.18 2.77 3.15
CA GLY A 564 -39.06 3.10 4.57
C GLY A 564 -39.53 4.50 4.95
N GLY A 565 -40.29 5.18 4.08
CA GLY A 565 -40.76 6.56 4.25
C GLY A 565 -39.75 7.64 3.85
N VAL A 566 -38.62 7.27 3.25
CA VAL A 566 -37.56 8.19 2.80
C VAL A 566 -36.99 7.79 1.44
N VAL A 567 -36.86 8.78 0.56
CA VAL A 567 -36.16 8.65 -0.72
C VAL A 567 -34.75 9.22 -0.56
N ALA A 568 -33.75 8.44 -0.93
CA ALA A 568 -32.36 8.87 -0.90
C ALA A 568 -31.65 8.40 -2.17
N GLY A 569 -30.71 9.19 -2.68
CA GLY A 569 -30.01 8.88 -3.91
C GLY A 569 -29.15 10.01 -4.43
N ILE A 570 -28.46 9.76 -5.53
CA ILE A 570 -27.50 10.70 -6.10
C ILE A 570 -28.05 11.28 -7.40
N GLY A 571 -27.95 12.59 -7.55
CA GLY A 571 -28.30 13.32 -8.77
C GLY A 571 -27.26 14.39 -9.07
N VAL A 572 -27.24 14.88 -10.31
CA VAL A 572 -26.29 15.91 -10.74
C VAL A 572 -26.98 17.27 -10.70
N VAL A 573 -26.33 18.28 -10.11
CA VAL A 573 -26.82 19.66 -10.06
C VAL A 573 -25.67 20.60 -10.42
N HIS A 574 -25.84 21.43 -11.45
CA HIS A 574 -24.78 22.26 -12.03
C HIS A 574 -23.49 21.47 -12.32
N GLY A 575 -23.64 20.27 -12.90
CA GLY A 575 -22.52 19.37 -13.22
C GLY A 575 -21.81 18.74 -12.01
N ARG A 576 -22.37 18.88 -10.81
CA ARG A 576 -21.84 18.33 -9.55
C ARG A 576 -22.72 17.18 -9.04
N GLU A 577 -22.12 16.06 -8.65
CA GLU A 577 -22.86 14.99 -7.98
C GLU A 577 -23.22 15.40 -6.55
N CYS A 578 -24.53 15.40 -6.26
CA CYS A 578 -25.10 15.72 -4.95
C CYS A 578 -25.94 14.54 -4.47
N ILE A 579 -26.01 14.35 -3.17
CA ILE A 579 -26.87 13.33 -2.57
C ILE A 579 -28.11 13.96 -1.95
N PHE A 580 -29.26 13.38 -2.27
CA PHE A 580 -30.57 13.83 -1.82
C PHE A 580 -31.07 12.91 -0.72
N ILE A 581 -31.72 13.50 0.29
CA ILE A 581 -32.44 12.78 1.33
C ILE A 581 -33.78 13.48 1.54
N GLY A 582 -34.87 12.88 1.09
CA GLY A 582 -36.20 13.46 1.12
C GLY A 582 -37.23 12.58 1.80
N ASN A 583 -38.03 13.17 2.69
CA ASN A 583 -39.17 12.47 3.29
C ASN A 583 -40.29 12.29 2.26
N ASP A 584 -40.99 11.15 2.31
CA ASP A 584 -42.21 10.97 1.53
C ASP A 584 -43.44 11.21 2.41
N PRO A 585 -44.04 12.42 2.40
CA PRO A 585 -45.19 12.77 3.23
C PRO A 585 -46.42 11.89 2.94
N THR A 586 -46.51 11.30 1.75
CA THR A 586 -47.62 10.41 1.39
C THR A 586 -47.60 9.11 2.21
N VAL A 587 -46.42 8.68 2.68
CA VAL A 587 -46.23 7.45 3.44
C VAL A 587 -46.57 7.65 4.91
N LYS A 588 -47.82 7.29 5.29
CA LYS A 588 -48.33 7.37 6.67
C LYS A 588 -48.13 8.77 7.31
N GLY A 589 -48.23 9.83 6.52
CA GLY A 589 -47.96 11.20 6.96
C GLY A 589 -46.47 11.44 7.20
N GLY A 590 -45.61 10.95 6.29
CA GLY A 590 -44.14 11.00 6.31
C GLY A 590 -43.46 10.35 7.52
N LYS A 591 -44.04 9.26 8.02
CA LYS A 591 -43.40 8.45 9.06
C LYS A 591 -42.22 7.68 8.46
N VAL A 592 -41.08 7.77 9.13
CA VAL A 592 -39.87 7.01 8.79
C VAL A 592 -39.73 5.84 9.77
N VAL A 593 -39.69 4.61 9.24
CA VAL A 593 -39.51 3.38 10.04
C VAL A 593 -38.02 3.07 10.26
N GLY A 594 -37.69 2.04 11.05
CA GLY A 594 -36.30 1.73 11.41
C GLY A 594 -35.37 1.48 10.21
N GLU A 595 -35.89 0.88 9.14
CA GLU A 595 -35.20 0.71 7.85
C GLU A 595 -34.99 2.06 7.14
N GLY A 596 -35.98 2.95 7.17
CA GLY A 596 -35.83 4.31 6.64
C GLY A 596 -34.77 5.12 7.41
N VAL A 597 -34.71 4.93 8.73
CA VAL A 597 -33.67 5.54 9.57
C VAL A 597 -32.28 5.05 9.18
N ARG A 598 -32.12 3.74 8.94
CA ARG A 598 -30.85 3.17 8.45
C ARG A 598 -30.49 3.66 7.06
N LYS A 599 -31.47 3.75 6.14
CA LYS A 599 -31.30 4.30 4.79
C LYS A 599 -30.82 5.75 4.82
N TYR A 600 -31.42 6.58 5.66
CA TYR A 600 -30.99 7.97 5.86
C TYR A 600 -29.54 8.04 6.38
N ALA A 601 -29.20 7.22 7.39
CA ALA A 601 -27.84 7.17 7.95
C ALA A 601 -26.81 6.70 6.92
N ARG A 602 -27.16 5.71 6.07
CA ARG A 602 -26.33 5.21 4.98
C ARG A 602 -26.12 6.27 3.90
N ALA A 603 -27.14 7.04 3.54
CA ALA A 603 -27.00 8.15 2.61
C ALA A 603 -25.98 9.19 3.12
N GLN A 604 -26.06 9.61 4.38
CA GLN A 604 -25.05 10.51 4.96
C GLN A 604 -23.65 9.89 4.98
N GLU A 605 -23.53 8.58 5.19
CA GLU A 605 -22.25 7.87 5.15
C GLU A 605 -21.63 7.90 3.75
N ILE A 606 -22.44 7.64 2.71
CA ILE A 606 -22.03 7.76 1.30
C ILE A 606 -21.64 9.20 0.98
N ALA A 607 -22.39 10.18 1.48
CA ALA A 607 -22.07 11.60 1.33
C ALA A 607 -20.69 11.93 1.90
N GLU A 608 -20.42 11.46 3.13
CA GLU A 608 -19.19 11.68 3.86
C GLU A 608 -17.99 11.01 3.18
N MET A 609 -18.11 9.73 2.80
CA MET A 609 -17.03 8.99 2.13
C MET A 609 -16.64 9.66 0.81
N ASN A 610 -17.64 10.08 0.03
CA ASN A 610 -17.46 10.57 -1.34
C ASN A 610 -17.43 12.11 -1.45
N LYS A 611 -17.51 12.84 -0.33
CA LYS A 611 -17.54 14.33 -0.29
C LYS A 611 -18.66 14.95 -1.14
N LEU A 612 -19.85 14.37 -1.11
CA LEU A 612 -21.01 14.85 -1.87
C LEU A 612 -21.77 15.91 -1.07
N PRO A 613 -22.10 17.09 -1.65
CA PRO A 613 -23.06 18.00 -1.04
C PRO A 613 -24.38 17.27 -0.74
N THR A 614 -24.90 17.50 0.45
CA THR A 614 -26.10 16.82 0.94
C THR A 614 -27.29 17.77 0.90
N ILE A 615 -28.35 17.38 0.19
CA ILE A 615 -29.58 18.13 0.03
C ILE A 615 -30.69 17.41 0.80
N TYR A 616 -31.23 18.06 1.83
CA TYR A 616 -32.31 17.54 2.65
C TYR A 616 -33.65 18.15 2.19
N LEU A 617 -34.56 17.32 1.69
CA LEU A 617 -35.93 17.73 1.35
C LEU A 617 -36.86 17.35 2.51
N VAL A 618 -37.06 18.31 3.41
CA VAL A 618 -37.69 18.08 4.71
C VAL A 618 -39.17 18.39 4.63
N ASP A 619 -39.99 17.37 4.89
CA ASP A 619 -41.45 17.47 4.84
C ASP A 619 -42.11 16.59 5.92
N GLN A 620 -41.44 16.41 7.08
CA GLN A 620 -41.97 15.81 8.31
C GLN A 620 -40.96 15.81 9.48
N GLY A 621 -41.42 15.42 10.68
CA GLY A 621 -40.68 15.42 11.96
C GLY A 621 -39.80 14.19 12.30
N ALA A 622 -39.71 13.16 11.46
CA ALA A 622 -39.01 11.92 11.83
C ALA A 622 -37.51 11.96 11.45
N VAL A 623 -36.63 11.96 12.45
CA VAL A 623 -35.17 11.87 12.27
C VAL A 623 -34.56 10.71 13.02
N THR A 624 -33.42 10.29 12.53
CA THR A 624 -32.56 9.16 12.89
C THR A 624 -31.82 9.28 14.23
N GLY A 625 -32.17 10.25 15.07
CA GLY A 625 -31.54 10.52 16.36
C GLY A 625 -30.19 11.26 16.27
N GLY A 626 -29.57 11.49 17.43
CA GLY A 626 -28.40 12.39 17.57
C GLY A 626 -27.17 12.06 16.71
N ALA A 627 -27.00 10.80 16.30
CA ALA A 627 -25.85 10.40 15.48
C ALA A 627 -25.84 11.06 14.10
N SER A 628 -27.01 11.26 13.48
CA SER A 628 -27.10 11.91 12.17
C SER A 628 -26.90 13.42 12.24
N PHE A 629 -27.37 14.09 13.30
CA PHE A 629 -27.06 15.50 13.53
C PHE A 629 -25.57 15.72 13.73
N LYS A 630 -24.92 14.84 14.52
CA LYS A 630 -23.47 14.85 14.69
C LYS A 630 -22.75 14.69 13.36
N ARG A 631 -23.17 13.73 12.51
CA ARG A 631 -22.57 13.52 11.19
C ARG A 631 -22.78 14.71 10.27
N GLN A 632 -23.98 15.30 10.26
CA GLN A 632 -24.29 16.52 9.49
C GLN A 632 -23.35 17.67 9.87
N ALA A 633 -23.17 17.94 11.16
CA ALA A 633 -22.24 18.96 11.64
C ALA A 633 -20.77 18.65 11.28
N ILE A 634 -20.35 17.39 11.39
CA ILE A 634 -18.99 16.97 10.99
C ILE A 634 -18.78 17.12 9.47
N MET A 635 -19.78 16.79 8.65
CA MET A 635 -19.72 16.95 7.19
C MET A 635 -19.58 18.43 6.81
N SER A 636 -20.38 19.32 7.40
CA SER A 636 -20.22 20.77 7.24
C SER A 636 -18.80 21.23 7.64
N ALA A 637 -18.30 20.80 8.80
CA ALA A 637 -16.92 21.10 9.23
C ALA A 637 -15.82 20.54 8.30
N LYS A 638 -16.09 19.44 7.60
CA LYS A 638 -15.24 18.87 6.53
C LYS A 638 -15.40 19.59 5.19
N GLN A 639 -16.13 20.70 5.16
CA GLN A 639 -16.48 21.46 3.96
C GLN A 639 -17.23 20.60 2.93
N ILE A 640 -18.15 19.77 3.41
CA ILE A 640 -19.13 19.04 2.59
C ILE A 640 -20.46 19.77 2.76
N PRO A 641 -20.91 20.55 1.74
CA PRO A 641 -22.04 21.46 1.91
C PRO A 641 -23.32 20.75 2.34
N GLN A 642 -24.03 21.32 3.31
CA GLN A 642 -25.30 20.85 3.82
C GLN A 642 -26.39 21.86 3.46
N VAL A 643 -27.38 21.47 2.65
CA VAL A 643 -28.47 22.34 2.19
C VAL A 643 -29.81 21.74 2.60
N ALA A 644 -30.69 22.51 3.24
CA ALA A 644 -32.04 22.07 3.58
C ALA A 644 -33.12 22.82 2.80
N CYS A 645 -34.18 22.12 2.44
CA CYS A 645 -35.39 22.70 1.87
C CYS A 645 -36.60 22.22 2.67
N VAL A 646 -37.20 23.11 3.44
CA VAL A 646 -38.36 22.87 4.31
C VAL A 646 -39.64 23.10 3.51
N LEU A 647 -40.29 22.00 3.16
CA LEU A 647 -41.43 21.92 2.24
C LEU A 647 -42.75 21.65 2.97
N GLY A 648 -42.69 21.44 4.28
CA GLY A 648 -43.84 21.22 5.14
C GLY A 648 -43.47 21.29 6.61
N LYS A 649 -44.16 20.50 7.44
CA LYS A 649 -43.93 20.49 8.89
C LYS A 649 -42.59 19.86 9.23
N CYS A 650 -41.71 20.61 9.89
CA CYS A 650 -40.39 20.19 10.37
C CYS A 650 -40.33 20.38 11.88
N THR A 651 -40.82 19.38 12.63
CA THR A 651 -41.09 19.53 14.06
C THR A 651 -40.23 18.61 14.92
N GLY A 652 -40.10 18.97 16.20
CA GLY A 652 -39.39 18.14 17.16
C GLY A 652 -37.90 18.08 16.84
N GLN A 653 -37.38 16.86 16.71
CA GLN A 653 -35.97 16.65 16.37
C GLN A 653 -35.66 17.07 14.92
N ALA A 654 -36.62 17.02 14.00
CA ALA A 654 -36.38 17.41 12.60
C ALA A 654 -36.05 18.88 12.43
N ALA A 655 -36.50 19.74 13.34
CA ALA A 655 -36.20 21.17 13.32
C ALA A 655 -34.68 21.45 13.34
N TYR A 656 -33.86 20.52 13.85
CA TYR A 656 -32.41 20.63 13.81
C TYR A 656 -31.80 20.39 12.44
N ILE A 657 -32.48 19.72 11.50
CA ILE A 657 -31.95 19.48 10.15
C ILE A 657 -31.68 20.81 9.42
N PRO A 658 -32.67 21.71 9.23
CA PRO A 658 -32.39 23.00 8.60
C PRO A 658 -31.46 23.86 9.46
N ALA A 659 -31.59 23.82 10.79
CA ALA A 659 -30.78 24.65 11.69
C ALA A 659 -29.27 24.30 11.73
N ILE A 660 -28.88 23.09 11.29
CA ILE A 660 -27.48 22.64 11.21
C ILE A 660 -26.94 22.75 9.76
N CYS A 661 -27.80 22.97 8.77
CA CYS A 661 -27.36 23.17 7.39
C CYS A 661 -26.60 24.49 7.23
N ASP A 662 -25.74 24.55 6.22
CA ASP A 662 -25.00 25.76 5.88
C ASP A 662 -25.93 26.82 5.31
N GLU A 663 -26.89 26.40 4.48
CA GLU A 663 -27.98 27.24 3.97
C GLU A 663 -29.28 26.44 3.91
N SER A 664 -30.40 27.14 4.14
CA SER A 664 -31.71 26.54 4.23
C SER A 664 -32.79 27.40 3.56
N VAL A 665 -33.76 26.72 2.94
CA VAL A 665 -34.89 27.30 2.23
C VAL A 665 -36.18 26.87 2.94
N ILE A 666 -37.16 27.77 3.09
CA ILE A 666 -38.50 27.44 3.61
C ILE A 666 -39.59 27.99 2.71
N VAL A 667 -40.57 27.14 2.39
CA VAL A 667 -41.72 27.52 1.55
C VAL A 667 -42.76 28.26 2.37
N LYS A 668 -43.16 29.44 1.90
CA LYS A 668 -44.22 30.26 2.50
C LYS A 668 -45.55 29.49 2.56
N GLY A 669 -46.27 29.60 3.68
CA GLY A 669 -47.56 28.95 3.91
C GLY A 669 -47.49 27.44 4.19
N ASN A 670 -46.54 26.72 3.60
CA ASN A 670 -46.39 25.27 3.77
C ASN A 670 -45.33 24.88 4.81
N GLY A 671 -44.15 25.49 4.72
CA GLY A 671 -43.01 25.16 5.57
C GLY A 671 -43.19 25.67 7.00
N MET A 672 -42.85 24.83 7.97
CA MET A 672 -42.85 25.18 9.40
C MET A 672 -41.67 24.53 10.11
N VAL A 673 -40.97 25.25 10.98
CA VAL A 673 -39.87 24.73 11.81
C VAL A 673 -40.15 25.04 13.29
N TYR A 674 -40.18 24.04 14.17
CA TYR A 674 -40.23 24.28 15.62
C TYR A 674 -39.87 23.04 16.44
N VAL A 675 -39.15 23.25 17.56
CA VAL A 675 -38.67 22.15 18.42
C VAL A 675 -39.79 21.52 19.25
N GLY A 676 -40.86 22.27 19.54
CA GLY A 676 -42.01 21.78 20.29
C GLY A 676 -43.19 22.73 20.12
N ASN A 677 -44.38 22.24 20.49
CA ASN A 677 -45.60 23.05 20.38
C ASN A 677 -45.49 24.31 21.25
N VAL A 678 -45.76 25.46 20.67
CA VAL A 678 -45.80 26.74 21.39
C VAL A 678 -47.23 26.96 21.87
N ALA A 679 -47.44 26.88 23.19
CA ALA A 679 -48.77 27.03 23.77
C ALA A 679 -49.31 28.45 23.54
N GLY A 680 -50.50 28.56 22.95
CA GLY A 680 -51.22 29.84 22.77
C GLY A 680 -50.82 30.68 21.56
N ALA A 681 -50.01 30.15 20.63
CA ALA A 681 -49.66 30.80 19.37
C ALA A 681 -50.11 29.94 18.17
N GLU A 682 -50.52 30.60 17.07
CA GLU A 682 -50.75 29.93 15.79
C GLU A 682 -49.44 29.29 15.27
N GLU A 683 -49.51 28.09 14.68
CA GLU A 683 -48.31 27.36 14.23
C GLU A 683 -47.44 28.18 13.26
N GLN A 684 -48.07 28.99 12.40
CA GLN A 684 -47.38 29.87 11.45
C GLN A 684 -46.69 31.07 12.12
N ASP A 685 -47.24 31.59 13.22
CA ASP A 685 -46.60 32.67 13.98
C ASP A 685 -45.39 32.16 14.77
N ALA A 686 -45.49 30.92 15.26
CA ALA A 686 -44.48 30.28 16.09
C ALA A 686 -43.33 29.62 15.29
N GLY A 687 -43.57 29.23 14.04
CA GLY A 687 -42.60 28.45 13.26
C GLY A 687 -42.68 28.64 11.74
N GLY A 688 -43.43 29.62 11.24
CA GLY A 688 -43.62 29.83 9.81
C GLY A 688 -42.43 30.47 9.09
N ALA A 689 -42.47 30.42 7.75
CA ALA A 689 -41.44 30.96 6.86
C ALA A 689 -41.06 32.41 7.16
N ALA A 690 -42.05 33.30 7.31
CA ALA A 690 -41.80 34.72 7.57
C ALA A 690 -41.10 34.95 8.91
N MET A 691 -41.46 34.20 9.96
CA MET A 691 -40.82 34.33 11.26
C MET A 691 -39.35 33.89 11.21
N HIS A 692 -39.07 32.75 10.57
CA HIS A 692 -37.70 32.23 10.51
C HIS A 692 -36.75 33.04 9.64
N THR A 693 -37.26 33.68 8.58
CA THR A 693 -36.44 34.46 7.63
C THR A 693 -36.34 35.95 7.98
N SER A 694 -37.24 36.49 8.81
CA SER A 694 -37.20 37.92 9.19
C SER A 694 -36.89 38.20 10.66
N LYS A 695 -37.07 37.21 11.56
CA LYS A 695 -36.87 37.42 13.00
C LYS A 695 -35.82 36.51 13.62
N SER A 696 -35.98 35.18 13.51
CA SER A 696 -35.10 34.25 14.23
C SER A 696 -33.81 33.90 13.49
N GLY A 697 -33.80 33.96 12.15
CA GLY A 697 -32.63 33.59 11.34
C GLY A 697 -32.33 32.08 11.34
N VAL A 698 -33.32 31.24 11.70
CA VAL A 698 -33.17 29.76 11.61
C VAL A 698 -33.19 29.29 10.17
N VAL A 699 -33.84 30.04 9.27
CA VAL A 699 -33.86 29.76 7.85
C VAL A 699 -33.42 30.98 7.07
N ASP A 700 -32.62 30.76 6.03
CA ASP A 700 -31.93 31.81 5.28
C ASP A 700 -32.78 32.37 4.15
N HIS A 701 -33.50 31.49 3.43
CA HIS A 701 -34.21 31.84 2.21
C HIS A 701 -35.71 31.57 2.30
N LEU A 702 -36.53 32.60 2.06
CA LEU A 702 -37.98 32.46 1.91
C LEU A 702 -38.30 32.15 0.44
N ALA A 703 -38.99 31.04 0.18
CA ALA A 703 -39.52 30.70 -1.13
C ALA A 703 -41.04 30.93 -1.20
N GLU A 704 -41.53 31.46 -2.32
CA GLU A 704 -42.97 31.73 -2.49
C GLU A 704 -43.78 30.44 -2.71
N ASP A 705 -43.23 29.46 -3.41
CA ASP A 705 -43.81 28.13 -3.63
C ASP A 705 -42.71 27.04 -3.74
N GLU A 706 -43.09 25.79 -3.99
CA GLU A 706 -42.12 24.69 -4.12
C GLU A 706 -41.22 24.84 -5.36
N GLY A 707 -41.70 25.41 -6.47
CA GLY A 707 -40.90 25.62 -7.68
C GLY A 707 -39.80 26.66 -7.46
N ASP A 708 -40.13 27.79 -6.83
CA ASP A 708 -39.16 28.78 -6.38
C ASP A 708 -38.18 28.16 -5.37
N ALA A 709 -38.65 27.29 -4.47
CA ALA A 709 -37.76 26.61 -3.53
C ALA A 709 -36.74 25.69 -4.23
N MET A 710 -37.17 24.89 -5.23
CA MET A 710 -36.25 24.05 -6.00
C MET A 710 -35.21 24.91 -6.74
N GLN A 711 -35.64 26.04 -7.31
CA GLN A 711 -34.73 26.98 -7.97
C GLN A 711 -33.72 27.58 -6.99
N LYS A 712 -34.13 27.96 -5.77
CA LYS A 712 -33.21 28.46 -4.74
C LYS A 712 -32.22 27.40 -4.30
N VAL A 713 -32.64 26.14 -4.13
CA VAL A 713 -31.72 25.03 -3.85
C VAL A 713 -30.65 24.92 -4.94
N ARG A 714 -31.04 25.04 -6.22
CA ARG A 714 -30.09 25.08 -7.34
C ARG A 714 -29.15 26.29 -7.25
N THR A 715 -29.67 27.50 -7.00
CA THR A 715 -28.89 28.73 -6.84
C THR A 715 -27.88 28.65 -5.68
N ILE A 716 -28.25 28.04 -4.55
CA ILE A 716 -27.33 27.81 -3.42
C ILE A 716 -26.15 26.95 -3.90
N LEU A 717 -26.44 25.86 -4.62
CA LEU A 717 -25.41 24.95 -5.12
C LEU A 717 -24.53 25.58 -6.22
N GLU A 718 -25.08 26.52 -6.99
CA GLU A 718 -24.35 27.32 -7.98
C GLU A 718 -23.28 28.22 -7.33
N HIS A 719 -23.56 28.76 -6.14
CA HIS A 719 -22.63 29.64 -5.40
C HIS A 719 -21.57 28.89 -4.57
N LEU A 720 -21.63 27.55 -4.49
CA LEU A 720 -20.60 26.78 -3.82
C LEU A 720 -19.24 26.96 -4.53
N ALA A 721 -18.27 27.53 -3.81
CA ALA A 721 -16.95 27.89 -4.33
C ALA A 721 -16.28 26.75 -5.13
N GLY A 722 -16.20 26.92 -6.45
CA GLY A 722 -15.47 26.07 -7.40
C GLY A 722 -15.93 24.60 -7.46
N ARG A 723 -15.98 24.00 -8.65
CA ARG A 723 -16.03 22.54 -8.73
C ARG A 723 -14.70 22.01 -8.18
N ARG A 724 -14.74 21.25 -7.09
CA ARG A 724 -13.53 20.51 -6.67
C ARG A 724 -13.16 19.60 -7.84
N PRO A 725 -11.93 19.67 -8.38
CA PRO A 725 -11.54 18.76 -9.44
C PRO A 725 -11.68 17.33 -8.92
N LYS A 726 -12.22 16.45 -9.76
CA LYS A 726 -12.25 15.03 -9.44
C LYS A 726 -10.82 14.53 -9.33
N SER A 727 -10.60 13.57 -8.44
CA SER A 727 -9.33 12.86 -8.36
C SER A 727 -9.00 12.25 -9.72
N GLU A 728 -7.82 12.54 -10.23
CA GLU A 728 -7.35 11.96 -11.48
C GLU A 728 -6.92 10.51 -11.23
N LEU A 729 -7.42 9.60 -12.05
CA LEU A 729 -6.92 8.22 -12.11
C LEU A 729 -5.85 8.14 -13.21
N PHE A 730 -4.69 7.59 -12.89
CA PHE A 730 -3.70 7.28 -13.92
C PHE A 730 -4.24 6.19 -14.85
N GLY A 731 -4.16 6.42 -16.15
CA GLY A 731 -4.59 5.45 -17.17
C GLY A 731 -6.08 5.51 -17.51
N MET A 732 -6.75 6.66 -17.34
CA MET A 732 -8.04 6.92 -17.99
C MET A 732 -7.96 6.64 -19.49
N ALA A 733 -9.01 6.04 -20.04
CA ALA A 733 -9.15 5.74 -21.46
C ALA A 733 -10.43 6.36 -22.01
N GLU A 734 -10.54 6.44 -23.33
CA GLU A 734 -11.82 6.76 -23.98
C GLU A 734 -12.82 5.61 -23.72
N PRO A 735 -14.05 5.91 -23.29
CA PRO A 735 -15.08 4.89 -23.08
C PRO A 735 -15.38 4.11 -24.36
N GLU A 736 -15.46 2.79 -24.24
CA GLU A 736 -15.89 1.89 -25.32
C GLU A 736 -16.95 0.92 -24.80
N GLU A 737 -18.00 0.66 -25.58
CA GLU A 737 -19.01 -0.34 -25.22
C GLU A 737 -18.42 -1.77 -25.17
N PRO A 738 -18.97 -2.68 -24.34
CA PRO A 738 -18.60 -4.10 -24.39
C PRO A 738 -18.92 -4.72 -25.76
N LEU A 739 -18.15 -5.72 -26.18
CA LEU A 739 -18.38 -6.44 -27.45
C LEU A 739 -19.59 -7.37 -27.41
N TYR A 740 -20.04 -7.76 -26.21
CA TYR A 740 -21.16 -8.67 -26.01
C TYR A 740 -22.32 -7.94 -25.38
N ASP A 741 -23.51 -8.24 -25.88
CA ASP A 741 -24.76 -7.65 -25.42
C ASP A 741 -25.00 -7.93 -23.92
N PRO A 742 -25.18 -6.89 -23.08
CA PRO A 742 -25.54 -7.04 -21.67
C PRO A 742 -26.80 -7.88 -21.43
N ASP A 743 -27.76 -7.93 -22.37
CA ASP A 743 -28.95 -8.80 -22.25
C ASP A 743 -28.58 -10.28 -22.11
N GLU A 744 -27.43 -10.69 -22.65
CA GLU A 744 -26.97 -12.08 -22.53
C GLU A 744 -26.59 -12.48 -21.10
N LEU A 745 -26.36 -11.52 -20.20
CA LEU A 745 -26.18 -11.81 -18.77
C LEU A 745 -27.34 -12.67 -18.25
N LEU A 746 -28.58 -12.31 -18.57
CA LEU A 746 -29.77 -13.03 -18.11
C LEU A 746 -29.82 -14.49 -18.60
N GLY A 747 -29.17 -14.85 -19.70
CA GLY A 747 -29.04 -16.24 -20.14
C GLY A 747 -27.82 -16.97 -19.57
N ILE A 748 -26.83 -16.25 -19.02
CA ILE A 748 -25.66 -16.82 -18.35
C ILE A 748 -26.01 -17.30 -16.94
N LEU A 749 -26.74 -16.47 -16.17
CA LEU A 749 -27.04 -16.78 -14.77
C LEU A 749 -27.90 -18.05 -14.64
N PRO A 750 -27.46 -19.05 -13.86
CA PRO A 750 -28.27 -20.23 -13.59
C PRO A 750 -29.42 -19.92 -12.61
N GLU A 751 -30.51 -20.68 -12.74
CA GLU A 751 -31.69 -20.56 -11.85
C GLU A 751 -31.36 -20.99 -10.40
N ASP A 752 -30.52 -22.01 -10.24
CA ASP A 752 -29.98 -22.44 -8.95
C ASP A 752 -28.60 -21.82 -8.73
N THR A 753 -28.46 -21.04 -7.66
CA THR A 753 -27.21 -20.38 -7.27
C THR A 753 -26.10 -21.37 -6.87
N LYS A 754 -26.41 -22.66 -6.69
CA LYS A 754 -25.42 -23.72 -6.48
C LYS A 754 -24.72 -24.14 -7.78
N ILE A 755 -25.29 -23.85 -8.94
CA ILE A 755 -24.70 -24.18 -10.24
C ILE A 755 -23.61 -23.16 -10.55
N PRO A 756 -22.36 -23.58 -10.81
CA PRO A 756 -21.29 -22.64 -11.15
C PRO A 756 -21.47 -22.05 -12.55
N PHE A 757 -21.03 -20.82 -12.73
CA PHE A 757 -20.85 -20.17 -14.02
C PHE A 757 -19.50 -19.44 -14.04
N ASP A 758 -18.95 -19.15 -15.23
CA ASP A 758 -17.67 -18.46 -15.35
C ASP A 758 -17.88 -16.94 -15.27
N VAL A 759 -17.34 -16.31 -14.23
CA VAL A 759 -17.41 -14.86 -13.99
C VAL A 759 -16.78 -14.05 -15.12
N ARG A 760 -15.87 -14.65 -15.91
CA ARG A 760 -15.32 -14.00 -17.11
C ARG A 760 -16.39 -13.62 -18.13
N GLU A 761 -17.48 -14.38 -18.21
CA GLU A 761 -18.61 -14.05 -19.08
C GLU A 761 -19.37 -12.81 -18.61
N VAL A 762 -19.39 -12.57 -17.29
CA VAL A 762 -19.93 -11.33 -16.73
C VAL A 762 -18.98 -10.17 -17.00
N VAL A 763 -17.68 -10.35 -16.74
CA VAL A 763 -16.64 -9.34 -17.02
C VAL A 763 -16.70 -8.89 -18.48
N ALA A 764 -16.80 -9.82 -19.43
CA ALA A 764 -16.87 -9.52 -20.86
C ALA A 764 -18.06 -8.63 -21.27
N ARG A 765 -19.13 -8.55 -20.47
CA ARG A 765 -20.34 -7.76 -20.75
C ARG A 765 -20.42 -6.46 -19.96
N ILE A 766 -19.42 -6.17 -19.11
CA ILE A 766 -19.39 -4.94 -18.31
C ILE A 766 -18.15 -4.07 -18.58
N VAL A 767 -17.05 -4.63 -19.07
CA VAL A 767 -15.80 -3.88 -19.33
C VAL A 767 -15.68 -3.41 -20.77
N ASP A 768 -14.91 -2.34 -20.96
CA ASP A 768 -14.71 -1.66 -22.24
C ASP A 768 -14.08 -2.58 -23.29
N GLY A 769 -14.71 -2.68 -24.47
CA GLY A 769 -14.28 -3.55 -25.56
C GLY A 769 -14.13 -5.03 -25.16
N SER A 770 -14.76 -5.45 -24.06
CA SER A 770 -14.59 -6.77 -23.44
C SER A 770 -13.11 -7.15 -23.20
N ARG A 771 -12.23 -6.16 -23.01
CA ARG A 771 -10.79 -6.37 -22.79
C ARG A 771 -10.49 -6.58 -21.31
N PHE A 772 -9.76 -7.64 -21.00
CA PHE A 772 -9.43 -8.00 -19.62
C PHE A 772 -8.04 -8.60 -19.52
N HIS A 773 -7.14 -7.90 -18.84
CA HIS A 773 -5.83 -8.41 -18.53
C HIS A 773 -5.89 -9.24 -17.24
N GLU A 774 -6.09 -10.55 -17.40
CA GLU A 774 -6.19 -11.47 -16.27
C GLU A 774 -4.84 -11.69 -15.57
N PHE A 775 -4.80 -11.38 -14.27
CA PHE A 775 -3.68 -11.61 -13.38
C PHE A 775 -3.68 -13.04 -12.84
N LYS A 776 -2.57 -13.76 -13.03
CA LYS A 776 -2.36 -15.14 -12.57
C LYS A 776 -3.53 -16.10 -12.93
N PRO A 777 -3.90 -16.25 -14.22
CA PRO A 777 -5.03 -17.09 -14.62
C PRO A 777 -4.87 -18.58 -14.22
N ARG A 778 -3.63 -19.05 -14.06
CA ARG A 778 -3.29 -20.46 -13.77
C ARG A 778 -2.99 -20.75 -12.28
N TYR A 779 -3.20 -19.79 -11.38
CA TYR A 779 -2.96 -19.95 -9.93
C TYR A 779 -4.19 -19.45 -9.18
N GLY A 780 -4.65 -20.18 -8.15
CA GLY A 780 -5.87 -19.82 -7.41
C GLY A 780 -7.08 -19.59 -8.33
N ALA A 781 -7.32 -20.51 -9.27
CA ALA A 781 -8.25 -20.30 -10.40
C ALA A 781 -9.73 -20.12 -10.00
N THR A 782 -10.10 -20.40 -8.75
CA THR A 782 -11.44 -20.15 -8.21
C THR A 782 -11.71 -18.68 -7.90
N ILE A 783 -10.68 -17.82 -7.94
CA ILE A 783 -10.84 -16.37 -7.99
C ILE A 783 -10.12 -15.81 -9.24
N VAL A 784 -10.89 -15.10 -10.05
CA VAL A 784 -10.42 -14.36 -11.22
C VAL A 784 -10.02 -12.97 -10.75
N CYS A 785 -8.81 -12.55 -11.10
CA CYS A 785 -8.30 -11.21 -10.78
C CYS A 785 -7.77 -10.60 -12.08
N GLY A 786 -7.98 -9.31 -12.33
CA GLY A 786 -7.39 -8.68 -13.52
C GLY A 786 -7.77 -7.22 -13.70
N PHE A 787 -7.08 -6.57 -14.62
CA PHE A 787 -7.26 -5.16 -14.94
C PHE A 787 -8.13 -4.98 -16.18
N ALA A 788 -8.99 -3.96 -16.14
CA ALA A 788 -9.82 -3.53 -17.27
C ALA A 788 -10.20 -2.06 -17.12
N HIS A 789 -11.02 -1.58 -18.05
CA HIS A 789 -11.69 -0.29 -17.98
C HIS A 789 -13.20 -0.47 -17.94
N ILE A 790 -13.90 0.41 -17.22
CA ILE A 790 -15.36 0.53 -17.24
C ILE A 790 -15.66 2.00 -17.47
N ASP A 791 -16.25 2.31 -18.63
CA ASP A 791 -16.59 3.69 -19.03
C ASP A 791 -15.36 4.61 -18.99
N GLY A 792 -14.22 4.10 -19.47
CA GLY A 792 -12.94 4.79 -19.46
C GLY A 792 -12.20 4.79 -18.12
N TYR A 793 -12.83 4.40 -17.01
CA TYR A 793 -12.18 4.32 -15.70
C TYR A 793 -11.36 3.04 -15.55
N PRO A 794 -10.06 3.10 -15.18
CA PRO A 794 -9.28 1.90 -14.90
C PRO A 794 -9.80 1.22 -13.62
N VAL A 795 -9.97 -0.11 -13.67
CA VAL A 795 -10.47 -0.91 -12.54
C VAL A 795 -9.68 -2.20 -12.35
N GLY A 796 -9.55 -2.62 -11.10
CA GLY A 796 -9.10 -3.95 -10.71
C GLY A 796 -10.31 -4.80 -10.32
N ILE A 797 -10.55 -5.89 -11.04
CA ILE A 797 -11.72 -6.76 -10.83
C ILE A 797 -11.31 -8.03 -10.11
N LEU A 798 -12.04 -8.42 -9.06
CA LEU A 798 -11.98 -9.72 -8.40
C LEU A 798 -13.34 -10.41 -8.53
N GLY A 799 -13.38 -11.59 -9.14
CA GLY A 799 -14.62 -12.36 -9.33
C GLY A 799 -14.49 -13.82 -8.93
N ASN A 800 -15.52 -14.40 -8.32
CA ASN A 800 -15.49 -15.80 -7.87
C ASN A 800 -16.00 -16.77 -8.95
N ASN A 801 -15.26 -17.87 -9.14
CA ASN A 801 -15.68 -19.05 -9.89
C ASN A 801 -15.89 -20.28 -8.98
N GLY A 802 -15.82 -20.09 -7.66
CA GLY A 802 -15.98 -21.17 -6.69
C GLY A 802 -15.54 -20.77 -5.28
N MET A 803 -15.27 -21.77 -4.45
CA MET A 803 -14.78 -21.60 -3.07
C MET A 803 -13.37 -20.99 -3.03
N LEU A 804 -13.04 -20.30 -1.94
CA LEU A 804 -11.69 -19.78 -1.71
C LEU A 804 -10.79 -20.83 -1.08
N PHE A 805 -9.66 -21.09 -1.74
CA PHE A 805 -8.53 -21.88 -1.23
C PHE A 805 -7.40 -20.94 -0.77
N SER A 806 -6.36 -21.47 -0.11
CA SER A 806 -5.21 -20.69 0.35
C SER A 806 -4.55 -19.92 -0.79
N GLU A 807 -4.34 -20.59 -1.92
CA GLU A 807 -3.75 -20.00 -3.13
C GLU A 807 -4.64 -18.88 -3.70
N SER A 808 -5.96 -19.03 -3.55
CA SER A 808 -6.94 -18.03 -3.99
C SER A 808 -6.86 -16.78 -3.12
N ALA A 809 -6.81 -16.96 -1.80
CA ALA A 809 -6.68 -15.87 -0.84
C ALA A 809 -5.33 -15.13 -1.00
N ILE A 810 -4.23 -15.85 -1.21
CA ILE A 810 -2.91 -15.25 -1.45
C ILE A 810 -2.89 -14.50 -2.80
N LYS A 811 -3.48 -15.07 -3.86
CA LYS A 811 -3.62 -14.38 -5.16
C LYS A 811 -4.40 -13.08 -5.02
N ALA A 812 -5.57 -13.15 -4.37
CA ALA A 812 -6.43 -11.99 -4.15
C ALA A 812 -5.72 -10.91 -3.34
N THR A 813 -5.05 -11.31 -2.25
CA THR A 813 -4.24 -10.42 -1.40
C THR A 813 -3.22 -9.65 -2.23
N HIS A 814 -2.41 -10.35 -3.03
CA HIS A 814 -1.40 -9.72 -3.88
C HIS A 814 -2.05 -8.78 -4.91
N PHE A 815 -3.15 -9.19 -5.54
CA PHE A 815 -3.83 -8.35 -6.53
C PHE A 815 -4.40 -7.06 -5.92
N ILE A 816 -5.02 -7.16 -4.74
CA ILE A 816 -5.51 -6.00 -3.98
C ILE A 816 -4.36 -5.06 -3.63
N GLN A 817 -3.20 -5.59 -3.23
CA GLN A 817 -2.01 -4.79 -2.96
C GLN A 817 -1.50 -4.04 -4.19
N ILE A 818 -1.48 -4.68 -5.37
CA ILE A 818 -1.09 -4.02 -6.62
C ILE A 818 -2.08 -2.90 -6.96
N CYS A 819 -3.38 -3.13 -6.83
CA CYS A 819 -4.39 -2.10 -7.11
C CYS A 819 -4.26 -0.93 -6.13
N GLY A 820 -4.05 -1.22 -4.84
CA GLY A 820 -3.76 -0.22 -3.82
C GLY A 820 -2.55 0.65 -4.16
N GLN A 821 -1.43 0.00 -4.51
CA GLN A 821 -0.20 0.70 -4.89
C GLN A 821 -0.35 1.58 -6.13
N ARG A 822 -1.22 1.18 -7.07
CA ARG A 822 -1.45 1.91 -8.33
C ARG A 822 -2.59 2.93 -8.25
N GLY A 823 -3.26 3.05 -7.11
CA GLY A 823 -4.45 3.91 -6.97
C GLY A 823 -5.63 3.47 -7.84
N ILE A 824 -5.75 2.17 -8.16
CA ILE A 824 -6.79 1.63 -9.05
C ILE A 824 -8.01 1.21 -8.22
N PRO A 825 -9.22 1.74 -8.48
CA PRO A 825 -10.46 1.29 -7.85
C PRO A 825 -10.72 -0.22 -8.00
N LEU A 826 -11.30 -0.83 -6.99
CA LEU A 826 -11.55 -2.27 -6.93
C LEU A 826 -13.04 -2.61 -7.11
N VAL A 827 -13.32 -3.60 -7.95
CA VAL A 827 -14.66 -4.15 -8.18
C VAL A 827 -14.69 -5.62 -7.77
N PHE A 828 -15.55 -5.96 -6.81
CA PHE A 828 -15.76 -7.31 -6.30
C PHE A 828 -17.06 -7.90 -6.85
N LEU A 829 -16.95 -8.99 -7.60
CA LEU A 829 -18.08 -9.73 -8.19
C LEU A 829 -18.32 -11.02 -7.39
N HIS A 830 -19.29 -10.99 -6.47
CA HIS A 830 -19.51 -12.10 -5.54
C HIS A 830 -20.29 -13.24 -6.19
N ASN A 831 -19.67 -14.41 -6.16
CA ASN A 831 -20.32 -15.70 -6.34
C ASN A 831 -19.63 -16.75 -5.46
N ILE A 832 -19.71 -16.53 -4.15
CA ILE A 832 -18.90 -17.20 -3.14
C ILE A 832 -19.74 -17.96 -2.12
N THR A 833 -19.44 -19.25 -1.97
CA THR A 833 -20.04 -20.13 -0.96
C THR A 833 -19.25 -20.20 0.35
N GLY A 834 -18.01 -19.71 0.35
CA GLY A 834 -17.13 -19.62 1.51
C GLY A 834 -15.71 -20.09 1.23
N PHE A 835 -14.91 -20.22 2.29
CA PHE A 835 -13.61 -20.87 2.23
C PHE A 835 -13.77 -22.40 2.25
N ILE A 836 -12.83 -23.11 1.63
CA ILE A 836 -12.77 -24.57 1.74
C ILE A 836 -12.52 -24.98 3.19
N ILE A 837 -13.18 -26.04 3.65
CA ILE A 837 -13.07 -26.57 5.01
C ILE A 837 -12.51 -27.99 4.94
N GLY A 838 -11.56 -28.32 5.81
CA GLY A 838 -11.03 -29.68 5.96
C GLY A 838 -9.74 -29.69 6.76
N THR A 839 -9.44 -30.81 7.42
CA THR A 839 -8.28 -30.94 8.31
C THR A 839 -6.95 -30.60 7.62
N GLU A 840 -6.77 -31.05 6.38
CA GLU A 840 -5.56 -30.76 5.60
C GLU A 840 -5.44 -29.28 5.22
N TYR A 841 -6.55 -28.60 4.88
CA TYR A 841 -6.56 -27.17 4.57
C TYR A 841 -6.29 -26.30 5.81
N GLU A 842 -6.82 -26.71 6.97
CA GLU A 842 -6.53 -26.04 8.25
C GLU A 842 -5.06 -26.21 8.64
N ARG A 843 -4.50 -27.41 8.49
CA ARG A 843 -3.05 -27.65 8.68
C ARG A 843 -2.20 -26.84 7.71
N GLY A 844 -2.66 -26.66 6.47
CA GLY A 844 -2.04 -25.81 5.46
C GLY A 844 -2.11 -24.31 5.76
N GLY A 845 -2.90 -23.88 6.75
CA GLY A 845 -2.99 -22.48 7.16
C GLY A 845 -4.04 -21.66 6.41
N ILE A 846 -5.12 -22.27 5.90
CA ILE A 846 -6.21 -21.56 5.23
C ILE A 846 -6.73 -20.35 6.02
N THR A 847 -6.78 -20.47 7.35
CA THR A 847 -7.18 -19.40 8.25
C THR A 847 -6.24 -18.19 8.18
N LYS A 848 -4.90 -18.40 8.17
CA LYS A 848 -3.95 -17.27 8.06
C LYS A 848 -3.96 -16.66 6.67
N ASP A 849 -4.19 -17.45 5.63
CA ASP A 849 -4.22 -16.94 4.26
C ASP A 849 -5.52 -16.16 3.97
N GLY A 850 -6.66 -16.63 4.48
CA GLY A 850 -7.90 -15.86 4.51
C GLY A 850 -7.74 -14.56 5.29
N ALA A 851 -7.05 -14.58 6.43
CA ALA A 851 -6.76 -13.37 7.20
C ALA A 851 -5.92 -12.36 6.42
N LYS A 852 -4.92 -12.79 5.62
CA LYS A 852 -4.16 -11.91 4.71
C LYS A 852 -5.10 -11.18 3.74
N MET A 853 -6.05 -11.90 3.12
CA MET A 853 -7.00 -11.29 2.19
C MET A 853 -7.91 -10.28 2.87
N ILE A 854 -8.43 -10.61 4.06
CA ILE A 854 -9.24 -9.70 4.87
C ILE A 854 -8.45 -8.44 5.22
N THR A 855 -7.21 -8.58 5.69
CA THR A 855 -6.32 -7.43 5.98
C THR A 855 -6.12 -6.56 4.75
N ALA A 856 -5.90 -7.15 3.57
CA ALA A 856 -5.74 -6.39 2.34
C ALA A 856 -7.01 -5.61 1.97
N VAL A 857 -8.19 -6.25 2.03
CA VAL A 857 -9.48 -5.62 1.73
C VAL A 857 -9.80 -4.49 2.73
N SER A 858 -9.54 -4.71 4.02
CA SER A 858 -9.80 -3.71 5.06
C SER A 858 -8.94 -2.46 4.92
N CYS A 859 -7.68 -2.61 4.49
CA CYS A 859 -6.71 -1.53 4.54
C CYS A 859 -6.38 -0.89 3.17
N VAL A 860 -6.81 -1.48 2.05
CA VAL A 860 -6.49 -0.93 0.73
C VAL A 860 -7.09 0.48 0.56
N PRO A 861 -6.27 1.48 0.20
CA PRO A 861 -6.71 2.88 0.23
C PRO A 861 -7.42 3.35 -1.05
N VAL A 862 -8.10 2.46 -1.78
CA VAL A 862 -8.79 2.80 -3.04
C VAL A 862 -10.30 2.62 -2.90
N PRO A 863 -11.12 3.29 -3.72
CA PRO A 863 -12.55 3.03 -3.76
C PRO A 863 -12.85 1.56 -4.07
N LYS A 864 -13.77 0.95 -3.31
CA LYS A 864 -14.19 -0.45 -3.47
C LYS A 864 -15.68 -0.52 -3.77
N PHE A 865 -16.06 -1.34 -4.73
CA PHE A 865 -17.44 -1.55 -5.17
C PHE A 865 -17.76 -3.03 -5.19
N CYS A 866 -18.97 -3.40 -4.76
CA CYS A 866 -19.38 -4.80 -4.67
C CYS A 866 -20.67 -5.04 -5.45
N VAL A 867 -20.69 -6.12 -6.23
CA VAL A 867 -21.89 -6.60 -6.92
C VAL A 867 -22.07 -8.07 -6.57
N VAL A 868 -23.17 -8.40 -5.90
CA VAL A 868 -23.50 -9.79 -5.57
C VAL A 868 -24.29 -10.40 -6.72
N LEU A 869 -23.62 -11.28 -7.46
CA LEU A 869 -24.18 -11.90 -8.68
C LEU A 869 -25.06 -13.11 -8.36
N ALA A 870 -24.68 -13.88 -7.34
CA ALA A 870 -25.38 -15.07 -6.91
C ALA A 870 -25.17 -15.30 -5.42
N GLY A 871 -24.37 -16.29 -5.01
CA GLY A 871 -24.13 -16.57 -3.59
C GLY A 871 -23.12 -15.62 -2.94
N SER A 872 -23.37 -15.22 -1.69
CA SER A 872 -22.38 -14.56 -0.85
C SER A 872 -22.54 -15.02 0.60
N HIS A 873 -21.72 -16.00 1.00
CA HIS A 873 -21.90 -16.72 2.27
C HIS A 873 -20.67 -16.66 3.19
N GLY A 874 -20.94 -16.51 4.49
CA GLY A 874 -19.97 -16.68 5.58
C GLY A 874 -18.68 -15.88 5.42
N ALA A 875 -17.54 -16.50 5.74
CA ALA A 875 -16.23 -15.86 5.65
C ALA A 875 -15.86 -15.39 4.21
N GLY A 876 -16.49 -15.97 3.19
CA GLY A 876 -16.32 -15.52 1.81
C GLY A 876 -16.87 -14.11 1.58
N ASN A 877 -18.00 -13.76 2.21
CA ASN A 877 -18.54 -12.40 2.16
C ASN A 877 -17.55 -11.38 2.73
N TYR A 878 -16.86 -11.73 3.82
CA TYR A 878 -15.88 -10.86 4.46
C TYR A 878 -14.68 -10.61 3.56
N ALA A 879 -14.09 -11.69 3.04
CA ALA A 879 -12.91 -11.61 2.19
C ALA A 879 -13.19 -10.90 0.85
N MET A 880 -14.43 -10.92 0.35
CA MET A 880 -14.82 -10.24 -0.89
C MET A 880 -15.31 -8.80 -0.68
N ASN A 881 -14.97 -8.14 0.44
CA ASN A 881 -15.38 -6.77 0.73
C ASN A 881 -16.90 -6.59 0.92
N GLY A 882 -17.55 -7.50 1.64
CA GLY A 882 -18.96 -7.36 2.01
C GLY A 882 -19.26 -6.06 2.78
N PRO A 883 -20.55 -5.75 3.06
CA PRO A 883 -20.99 -4.46 3.58
C PRO A 883 -20.24 -3.94 4.82
N ALA A 884 -19.74 -4.83 5.68
CA ALA A 884 -18.99 -4.47 6.89
C ALA A 884 -17.56 -3.95 6.63
N TYR A 885 -17.09 -3.94 5.38
CA TYR A 885 -15.74 -3.53 4.98
C TYR A 885 -15.73 -2.20 4.22
N ASP A 886 -16.78 -1.41 4.41
CA ASP A 886 -16.96 -0.06 3.89
C ASP A 886 -16.75 0.08 2.36
N PRO A 887 -17.39 -0.76 1.52
CA PRO A 887 -17.53 -0.44 0.10
C PRO A 887 -18.25 0.90 -0.09
N ARG A 888 -17.84 1.65 -1.12
CA ARG A 888 -18.57 2.86 -1.54
C ARG A 888 -20.01 2.51 -1.90
N PHE A 889 -20.20 1.39 -2.60
CA PHE A 889 -21.51 0.83 -2.90
C PHE A 889 -21.49 -0.71 -2.90
N THR A 890 -22.58 -1.31 -2.42
CA THR A 890 -22.88 -2.73 -2.56
C THR A 890 -24.23 -2.91 -3.24
N TRP A 891 -24.25 -3.56 -4.40
CA TRP A 891 -25.47 -3.88 -5.14
C TRP A 891 -25.70 -5.38 -5.22
N LEU A 892 -26.96 -5.77 -5.40
CA LEU A 892 -27.36 -7.15 -5.58
C LEU A 892 -28.06 -7.33 -6.93
N TRP A 893 -27.86 -8.48 -7.55
CA TRP A 893 -28.75 -8.96 -8.59
C TRP A 893 -30.01 -9.62 -7.98
N PRO A 894 -31.14 -9.69 -8.72
CA PRO A 894 -32.41 -10.17 -8.17
C PRO A 894 -32.39 -11.62 -7.68
N ASN A 895 -31.54 -12.45 -8.28
CA ASN A 895 -31.35 -13.87 -7.93
C ASN A 895 -30.36 -14.07 -6.76
N ALA A 896 -29.67 -13.01 -6.30
CA ALA A 896 -28.61 -13.12 -5.31
C ALA A 896 -29.13 -13.67 -3.97
N LYS A 897 -28.27 -14.43 -3.29
CA LYS A 897 -28.52 -14.98 -1.95
C LYS A 897 -27.38 -14.66 -0.99
N ILE A 898 -27.71 -14.03 0.14
CA ILE A 898 -26.76 -13.63 1.18
C ILE A 898 -27.14 -14.28 2.50
N SER A 899 -26.19 -14.96 3.15
CA SER A 899 -26.42 -15.54 4.48
C SER A 899 -25.12 -15.84 5.22
N VAL A 900 -25.21 -16.08 6.54
CA VAL A 900 -24.05 -16.48 7.36
C VAL A 900 -23.49 -17.84 6.91
N MET A 901 -24.36 -18.76 6.50
CA MET A 901 -24.01 -20.06 5.92
C MET A 901 -25.20 -20.62 5.11
N GLY A 902 -24.99 -21.70 4.36
CA GLY A 902 -26.07 -22.37 3.64
C GLY A 902 -27.12 -22.96 4.58
N GLY A 903 -28.41 -22.93 4.19
CA GLY A 903 -29.50 -23.43 5.02
C GLY A 903 -29.35 -24.91 5.42
N GLU A 904 -28.91 -25.75 4.49
CA GLU A 904 -28.62 -27.17 4.77
C GLU A 904 -27.48 -27.35 5.78
N GLN A 905 -26.45 -26.50 5.71
CA GLN A 905 -25.30 -26.53 6.62
C GLN A 905 -25.75 -26.14 8.04
N ALA A 906 -26.51 -25.06 8.18
CA ALA A 906 -27.07 -24.61 9.46
C ALA A 906 -27.95 -25.71 10.09
N ALA A 907 -28.85 -26.29 9.29
CA ALA A 907 -29.72 -27.37 9.72
C ALA A 907 -28.91 -28.60 10.16
N GLY A 908 -27.84 -28.93 9.43
CA GLY A 908 -26.88 -29.98 9.78
C GLY A 908 -26.24 -29.78 11.16
N VAL A 909 -25.68 -28.59 11.43
CA VAL A 909 -25.03 -28.26 12.71
C VAL A 909 -26.01 -28.38 13.89
N ILE A 910 -27.23 -27.87 13.74
CA ILE A 910 -28.25 -27.93 14.79
C ILE A 910 -28.61 -29.39 15.12
N THR A 911 -28.82 -30.23 14.10
CA THR A 911 -29.10 -31.65 14.30
C THR A 911 -27.93 -32.38 14.96
N TYR A 912 -26.69 -32.04 14.59
CA TYR A 912 -25.48 -32.61 15.19
C TYR A 912 -25.31 -32.24 16.67
N VAL A 913 -25.53 -30.97 17.04
CA VAL A 913 -25.46 -30.50 18.43
C VAL A 913 -26.50 -31.20 19.29
N LYS A 914 -27.73 -31.34 18.78
CA LYS A 914 -28.82 -32.01 19.51
C LYS A 914 -28.55 -33.49 19.71
N ASP A 915 -27.94 -34.16 18.73
CA ASP A 915 -27.51 -35.55 18.87
C ASP A 915 -26.41 -35.70 19.94
N ARG A 916 -25.43 -34.79 19.98
CA ARG A 916 -24.42 -34.75 21.06
C ARG A 916 -25.02 -34.46 22.43
N GLN A 917 -26.05 -33.61 22.50
CA GLN A 917 -26.78 -33.34 23.74
C GLN A 917 -27.48 -34.60 24.23
N ARG A 918 -28.26 -35.27 23.37
CA ARG A 918 -28.91 -36.55 23.70
C ARG A 918 -27.89 -37.59 24.17
N LYS A 919 -26.74 -37.69 23.51
CA LYS A 919 -25.65 -38.57 23.93
C LYS A 919 -25.11 -38.26 25.33
N ARG A 920 -25.00 -36.98 25.72
CA ARG A 920 -24.60 -36.57 27.08
C ARG A 920 -25.68 -36.87 28.12
N GLU A 921 -26.95 -36.81 27.72
CA GLU A 921 -28.12 -37.10 28.55
C GLU A 921 -28.47 -38.60 28.60
N GLY A 922 -27.71 -39.46 27.91
CA GLY A 922 -27.97 -40.91 27.84
C GLY A 922 -29.17 -41.30 26.97
N LEU A 923 -29.69 -40.37 26.16
CA LEU A 923 -30.80 -40.59 25.23
C LEU A 923 -30.32 -41.17 23.88
N PRO A 924 -31.17 -41.94 23.16
CA PRO A 924 -30.83 -42.46 21.84
C PRO A 924 -30.66 -41.35 20.79
N PRO A 925 -29.85 -41.58 19.74
CA PRO A 925 -29.65 -40.61 18.67
C PRO A 925 -30.96 -40.30 17.94
N LEU A 926 -31.01 -39.15 17.27
CA LEU A 926 -32.19 -38.74 16.51
C LEU A 926 -32.50 -39.72 15.37
N SER A 927 -33.79 -40.07 15.20
CA SER A 927 -34.22 -40.86 14.04
C SER A 927 -34.10 -40.04 12.74
N LYS A 928 -34.09 -40.71 11.58
CA LYS A 928 -34.04 -40.01 10.28
C LYS A 928 -35.24 -39.09 10.08
N GLU A 929 -36.41 -39.51 10.54
CA GLU A 929 -37.65 -38.74 10.49
C GLU A 929 -37.57 -37.51 11.40
N GLU A 930 -37.06 -37.65 12.63
CA GLU A 930 -36.82 -36.52 13.54
C GLU A 930 -35.81 -35.52 12.97
N VAL A 931 -34.74 -36.01 12.34
CA VAL A 931 -33.74 -35.17 11.66
C VAL A 931 -34.39 -34.39 10.52
N ASN A 932 -35.13 -35.04 9.64
CA ASN A 932 -35.76 -34.39 8.49
C ASN A 932 -36.82 -33.36 8.93
N ALA A 933 -37.64 -33.70 9.93
CA ALA A 933 -38.64 -32.81 10.49
C ALA A 933 -38.03 -31.56 11.14
N MET A 934 -36.82 -31.67 11.73
CA MET A 934 -36.08 -30.51 12.22
C MET A 934 -35.40 -29.71 11.11
N LYS A 935 -34.82 -30.37 10.10
CA LYS A 935 -34.08 -29.68 9.04
C LYS A 935 -34.98 -28.85 8.14
N ALA A 936 -36.14 -29.38 7.75
CA ALA A 936 -37.05 -28.73 6.80
C ALA A 936 -37.42 -27.27 7.17
N PRO A 937 -37.93 -26.95 8.38
CA PRO A 937 -38.28 -25.58 8.74
C PRO A 937 -37.06 -24.65 8.81
N ILE A 938 -35.88 -25.17 9.18
CA ILE A 938 -34.63 -24.39 9.23
C ILE A 938 -34.18 -24.01 7.82
N VAL A 939 -34.16 -24.96 6.88
CA VAL A 939 -33.78 -24.72 5.49
C VAL A 939 -34.73 -23.70 4.86
N GLN A 940 -36.05 -23.87 5.05
CA GLN A 940 -37.05 -22.94 4.53
C GLN A 940 -36.90 -21.52 5.10
N ALA A 941 -36.64 -21.39 6.40
CA ALA A 941 -36.39 -20.09 7.02
C ALA A 941 -35.12 -19.41 6.48
N PHE A 942 -34.04 -20.17 6.27
CA PHE A 942 -32.81 -19.65 5.67
C PHE A 942 -33.00 -19.24 4.21
N GLU A 943 -33.74 -20.01 3.42
CA GLU A 943 -34.05 -19.65 2.03
C GLU A 943 -34.85 -18.35 1.94
N ALA A 944 -35.86 -18.18 2.80
CA ALA A 944 -36.66 -16.95 2.84
C ALA A 944 -35.81 -15.72 3.25
N ASN A 945 -34.97 -15.89 4.28
CA ASN A 945 -34.17 -14.79 4.85
C ASN A 945 -32.87 -14.51 4.09
N SER A 946 -32.52 -15.31 3.09
CA SER A 946 -31.30 -15.11 2.29
C SER A 946 -31.52 -14.38 0.97
N SER A 947 -32.77 -14.14 0.57
CA SER A 947 -33.08 -13.47 -0.70
C SER A 947 -32.55 -12.04 -0.77
N ALA A 948 -32.22 -11.56 -1.98
CA ALA A 948 -31.86 -10.17 -2.24
C ALA A 948 -32.91 -9.18 -1.70
N TYR A 949 -34.19 -9.54 -1.79
CA TYR A 949 -35.30 -8.74 -1.27
C TYR A 949 -35.30 -8.61 0.25
N HIS A 950 -34.93 -9.67 0.98
CA HIS A 950 -34.78 -9.61 2.43
C HIS A 950 -33.60 -8.72 2.82
N SER A 951 -32.46 -8.86 2.11
CA SER A 951 -31.26 -8.05 2.30
C SER A 951 -31.54 -6.56 2.11
N THR A 952 -32.10 -6.20 0.96
CA THR A 952 -32.34 -4.79 0.59
C THR A 952 -33.41 -4.16 1.48
N SER A 953 -34.43 -4.93 1.87
CA SER A 953 -35.44 -4.50 2.83
C SER A 953 -34.82 -4.11 4.18
N ALA A 954 -33.76 -4.80 4.60
CA ALA A 954 -33.05 -4.57 5.86
C ALA A 954 -31.94 -3.50 5.78
N ILE A 955 -31.67 -2.93 4.59
CA ILE A 955 -30.56 -2.00 4.32
C ILE A 955 -29.19 -2.64 4.56
N PHE A 956 -29.00 -3.88 4.13
CA PHE A 956 -27.67 -4.49 4.09
C PHE A 956 -26.91 -4.20 2.78
N ASP A 957 -27.55 -3.46 1.88
CA ASP A 957 -27.07 -3.10 0.56
C ASP A 957 -27.70 -1.79 0.08
N ASP A 958 -27.11 -1.25 -0.98
CA ASP A 958 -27.49 0.02 -1.60
C ASP A 958 -28.56 -0.15 -2.70
N GLY A 959 -29.06 -1.38 -2.91
CA GLY A 959 -30.18 -1.68 -3.79
C GLY A 959 -29.99 -2.93 -4.64
N ILE A 960 -31.12 -3.45 -5.11
CA ILE A 960 -31.17 -4.48 -6.17
C ILE A 960 -31.14 -3.76 -7.52
N ILE A 961 -30.26 -4.18 -8.41
CA ILE A 961 -30.11 -3.63 -9.76
C ILE A 961 -30.46 -4.69 -10.82
N ASP A 962 -30.90 -4.23 -11.99
CA ASP A 962 -30.96 -5.09 -13.17
C ASP A 962 -29.52 -5.51 -13.55
N PRO A 963 -29.23 -6.81 -13.77
CA PRO A 963 -27.91 -7.26 -14.21
C PRO A 963 -27.34 -6.49 -15.40
N ARG A 964 -28.20 -6.03 -16.31
CA ARG A 964 -27.82 -5.30 -17.52
C ARG A 964 -27.29 -3.89 -17.22
N ASP A 965 -27.77 -3.29 -16.14
CA ASP A 965 -27.33 -1.96 -15.70
C ASP A 965 -26.02 -2.00 -14.87
N THR A 966 -25.43 -3.18 -14.62
CA THR A 966 -24.24 -3.32 -13.76
C THR A 966 -23.11 -2.37 -14.17
N ARG A 967 -22.82 -2.28 -15.48
CA ARG A 967 -21.81 -1.37 -16.04
C ARG A 967 -22.10 0.10 -15.66
N LYS A 968 -23.34 0.53 -15.87
CA LYS A 968 -23.83 1.89 -15.60
C LYS A 968 -23.73 2.25 -14.11
N TYR A 969 -24.11 1.35 -13.21
CA TYR A 969 -23.99 1.57 -11.76
C TYR A 969 -22.53 1.63 -11.31
N LEU A 970 -21.66 0.76 -11.84
CA LEU A 970 -20.22 0.78 -11.54
C LEU A 970 -19.57 2.08 -12.02
N ALA A 971 -19.81 2.50 -13.26
CA ALA A 971 -19.29 3.74 -13.82
C ALA A 971 -19.69 4.96 -12.97
N ARG A 972 -20.98 5.05 -12.62
CA ARG A 972 -21.50 6.11 -11.73
C ARG A 972 -20.90 6.05 -10.33
N GLY A 973 -20.77 4.86 -9.76
CA GLY A 973 -20.14 4.66 -8.46
C GLY A 973 -18.69 5.14 -8.44
N ILE A 974 -17.91 4.81 -9.48
CA ILE A 974 -16.53 5.26 -9.65
C ILE A 974 -16.50 6.79 -9.78
N SER A 975 -17.29 7.35 -10.70
CA SER A 975 -17.43 8.79 -10.90
C SER A 975 -17.72 9.53 -9.58
N VAL A 976 -18.67 9.02 -8.79
CA VAL A 976 -19.02 9.55 -7.47
C VAL A 976 -17.83 9.49 -6.50
N ALA A 977 -17.12 8.37 -6.44
CA ALA A 977 -16.00 8.18 -5.53
C ALA A 977 -14.84 9.14 -5.80
N LEU A 978 -14.64 9.56 -7.05
CA LEU A 978 -13.58 10.49 -7.43
C LEU A 978 -13.80 11.93 -6.93
N ASN A 979 -14.97 12.28 -6.37
CA ASN A 979 -15.14 13.53 -5.62
C ASN A 979 -14.31 13.56 -4.31
N SER A 980 -13.82 12.40 -3.86
CA SER A 980 -12.94 12.27 -2.70
C SER A 980 -11.53 11.87 -3.16
N PRO A 981 -10.46 12.50 -2.62
CA PRO A 981 -9.09 12.11 -2.93
C PRO A 981 -8.83 10.66 -2.52
N ILE A 982 -8.13 9.94 -3.37
CA ILE A 982 -7.50 8.67 -3.01
C ILE A 982 -6.31 9.04 -2.11
N VAL A 983 -6.47 8.83 -0.81
CA VAL A 983 -5.45 9.14 0.20
C VAL A 983 -4.50 7.96 0.37
N ASP A 984 -3.26 8.19 0.76
CA ASP A 984 -2.37 7.08 1.10
C ASP A 984 -2.89 6.33 2.33
N GLY A 985 -2.84 5.00 2.30
CA GLY A 985 -3.21 4.15 3.43
C GLY A 985 -2.15 3.10 3.69
N GLN A 986 -2.11 2.64 4.93
CA GLN A 986 -1.17 1.61 5.37
C GLN A 986 -1.91 0.29 5.56
N TYR A 987 -1.29 -0.80 5.13
CA TYR A 987 -1.79 -2.13 5.46
C TYR A 987 -1.52 -2.46 6.93
N GLY A 988 -2.44 -3.21 7.54
CA GLY A 988 -2.18 -3.87 8.81
C GLY A 988 -1.13 -4.98 8.69
N ILE A 989 -0.81 -5.61 9.81
CA ILE A 989 0.15 -6.72 9.86
C ILE A 989 -0.43 -7.93 9.13
N PHE A 990 0.29 -8.41 8.11
CA PHE A 990 -0.04 -9.67 7.44
C PHE A 990 0.50 -10.86 8.24
N ARG A 991 -0.37 -11.80 8.59
CA ARG A 991 0.01 -13.06 9.25
C ARG A 991 0.61 -14.02 8.22
N MET A 992 1.94 -14.17 8.20
CA MET A 992 2.68 -14.93 7.18
C MET A 992 2.61 -16.44 7.35
#